data_AF-A0A4S8R2M6-F1
#
_entry.id   AF-A0A4S8R2M6-F1
#
_cell.length_a   1.000
_cell.length_b   1.000
_cell.length_c   1.000
_cell.angle_alpha   90.00
_cell.angle_beta   90.00
_cell.angle_gamma   90.00
#
_symmetry.space_group_name_H-M   'P 1'
#
loop_
_entity.id
_entity.type
_entity.pdbx_description
1 polymer ?
#
loop_
_entity_poly.entity_id
_entity_poly.type
_entity_poly.pdbx_seq_one_letter_code
_entity_poly.pdbx_strand_id
1 'polypeptide(L)'
;MNLVPRKILSPSNLTSRNNLIIKTMLWIHAPLYVISKDPSSNFEERRVWGKLAVIVVWGSKVLGVGYMLLKSLIGTPSLLSLIPLHPRFPGEPSVQITQSARSKWIYNRPKLGRHDQVKALSQGRQPFLASLRERPLPTDITHFDEEANHSTDVMSLHSIADYSDVPTHHPSTSLNTNDVPERQLGPSYLCFLDPSSSTGYTTRHVSTWAQSHGNSYPNYIFISYTRLQFYTIISGDPSLPSSINARRQAAAEQDMRMLIQFAIRATKTAGIDAFWIDYECIRPEEDEDPDKSIGEVYRICDIVRACHSMAIVVGPRFNFTNYTHDAIDGGSEDLSNTKTQWLRDWGSRLWTVPEALLCPGEHRISIYTPGTAGPELVAKRNLPGRVWDDAIALRQLIDHYESSIHLTKLELISIALECLKRRQTEKRMAGDVAYALQGLLRQRPRVLQSDSDFQAFARLSLANDSDMLLERLLCLKLKDNRAPWHEMQDVWGAKLWDITPICQISEVVENDTVILGDAKGAMVNWEFLEAIDYEATHPQRFGWGLLRICSYFSMVFIISVVVMSPFWPQRSGRRFDTFFSNFWKAALGVFVANVTVVPWVVRYLYKSPEVHQAQARLYGVAGRPNLGRVEELMFGSDQGRLQWMEGGSSVTDHPDGDEYSYESGLRLFTLIDTCTLSAMQFEAELPPSVMLAGARARGLVRMLLCSYDANTATLCKEAVVRMETVVLDRMPKLNRVRFALKPTRDNAIADSR
;
A
#
# COMPACT_ATOMS: atom_id res chain seq x y z
N MET A 1 -9.45 32.52 -6.76
CA MET A 1 -10.15 32.65 -8.07
C MET A 1 -11.59 33.03 -7.82
N ASN A 2 -12.01 34.20 -8.31
CA ASN A 2 -13.39 34.68 -8.26
C ASN A 2 -14.23 33.93 -9.31
N LEU A 3 -15.25 33.20 -8.86
CA LEU A 3 -16.42 32.83 -9.66
C LEU A 3 -17.68 33.14 -8.85
N VAL A 4 -18.33 34.22 -9.25
CA VAL A 4 -19.75 34.56 -9.04
C VAL A 4 -20.54 33.75 -10.10
N PRO A 5 -21.79 33.26 -9.88
CA PRO A 5 -22.84 33.92 -9.09
C PRO A 5 -23.54 33.09 -8.03
N ARG A 6 -23.87 33.80 -6.94
CA ARG A 6 -25.01 33.56 -6.07
C ARG A 6 -26.25 33.18 -6.89
N LYS A 7 -26.66 31.93 -6.80
CA LYS A 7 -28.06 31.49 -6.83
C LYS A 7 -28.09 30.04 -6.33
N ILE A 8 -29.13 29.71 -5.58
CA ILE A 8 -29.42 28.41 -4.94
C ILE A 8 -28.93 28.33 -3.49
N LEU A 9 -29.72 28.92 -2.59
CA LEU A 9 -30.38 28.25 -1.45
C LEU A 9 -31.06 29.32 -0.58
N SER A 10 -32.15 29.85 -1.11
CA SER A 10 -33.17 30.50 -0.28
C SER A 10 -33.93 29.41 0.49
N PRO A 11 -34.30 29.60 1.78
CA PRO A 11 -35.17 28.71 2.54
C PRO A 11 -36.53 28.43 1.88
N SER A 12 -36.87 29.17 0.82
CA SER A 12 -38.10 29.03 0.05
C SER A 12 -38.18 27.78 -0.84
N ASN A 13 -37.10 27.00 -1.03
CA ASN A 13 -37.12 25.82 -1.90
C ASN A 13 -37.40 24.49 -1.17
N LEU A 14 -37.47 24.47 0.16
CA LEU A 14 -38.06 23.36 0.92
C LEU A 14 -39.59 23.39 0.94
N THR A 15 -40.20 24.46 0.42
CA THR A 15 -41.63 24.52 0.10
C THR A 15 -41.84 24.21 -1.37
N SER A 16 -41.57 22.97 -1.79
CA SER A 16 -42.02 22.47 -3.09
C SER A 16 -43.53 22.69 -3.20
N ARG A 17 -43.91 23.43 -4.25
CA ARG A 17 -45.30 23.78 -4.61
C ARG A 17 -46.19 22.56 -4.89
N ASN A 18 -45.61 21.35 -4.93
CA ASN A 18 -46.28 20.11 -5.33
C ASN A 18 -46.73 19.22 -4.16
N ASN A 19 -46.74 19.71 -2.93
CA ASN A 19 -47.14 18.89 -1.78
C ASN A 19 -48.12 19.56 -0.83
N LEU A 20 -49.20 20.11 -1.41
CA LEU A 20 -50.33 20.64 -0.65
C LEU A 20 -50.90 19.59 0.32
N ILE A 21 -50.91 18.31 -0.10
CA ILE A 21 -51.43 17.17 0.67
C ILE A 21 -50.57 16.87 1.90
N ILE A 22 -49.24 16.90 1.78
CA ILE A 22 -48.34 16.66 2.91
C ILE A 22 -48.39 17.83 3.90
N LYS A 23 -48.50 19.08 3.41
CA LYS A 23 -48.70 20.26 4.25
C LYS A 23 -50.04 20.19 5.00
N THR A 24 -51.12 19.78 4.35
CA THR A 24 -52.41 19.59 5.04
C THR A 24 -52.33 18.45 6.04
N MET A 25 -51.67 17.33 5.73
CA MET A 25 -51.48 16.21 6.67
C MET A 25 -50.67 16.59 7.91
N LEU A 26 -49.54 17.29 7.74
CA LEU A 26 -48.75 17.81 8.87
C LEU A 26 -49.55 18.82 9.70
N TRP A 27 -50.39 19.65 9.06
CA TRP A 27 -51.26 20.60 9.76
C TRP A 27 -52.41 19.91 10.53
N ILE A 28 -53.01 18.86 9.96
CA ILE A 28 -54.07 18.05 10.60
C ILE A 28 -53.52 17.30 11.83
N HIS A 29 -52.25 16.89 11.79
CA HIS A 29 -51.63 16.08 12.83
C HIS A 29 -50.63 16.84 13.73
N ALA A 30 -50.44 18.15 13.54
CA ALA A 30 -49.57 18.96 14.39
C ALA A 30 -50.24 19.17 15.77
N PRO A 31 -49.52 18.93 16.89
CA PRO A 31 -49.99 19.37 18.19
C PRO A 31 -50.05 20.91 18.21
N LEU A 32 -51.14 21.46 18.78
CA LEU A 32 -51.50 22.89 18.84
C LEU A 32 -50.43 23.84 19.44
N TYR A 33 -49.25 23.35 19.85
CA TYR A 33 -48.19 24.13 20.49
C TYR A 33 -47.07 24.58 19.55
N VAL A 34 -47.09 24.20 18.27
CA VAL A 34 -46.08 24.62 17.27
C VAL A 34 -46.74 25.40 16.14
N ILE A 35 -47.31 26.56 16.48
CA ILE A 35 -47.57 27.61 15.50
C ILE A 35 -46.62 28.76 15.83
N SER A 36 -45.59 28.89 14.98
CA SER A 36 -44.67 30.03 14.97
C SER A 36 -45.47 31.34 14.89
N LYS A 37 -45.25 32.24 15.86
CA LYS A 37 -45.69 33.63 15.79
C LYS A 37 -44.80 34.37 14.80
N ASP A 38 -45.16 34.38 13.52
CA ASP A 38 -44.62 35.36 12.58
C ASP A 38 -45.72 35.86 11.63
N PRO A 39 -46.14 37.14 11.71
CA PRO A 39 -47.25 37.66 10.94
C PRO A 39 -46.72 38.31 9.65
N SER A 40 -46.32 37.50 8.66
CA SER A 40 -46.11 38.04 7.30
C SER A 40 -46.28 36.97 6.21
N SER A 41 -47.52 36.71 5.81
CA SER A 41 -47.80 36.00 4.56
C SER A 41 -48.97 36.66 3.81
N ASN A 42 -48.57 37.59 2.95
CA ASN A 42 -49.09 38.04 1.67
C ASN A 42 -50.59 37.87 1.32
N PHE A 43 -51.17 39.03 1.01
CA PHE A 43 -52.49 39.36 0.49
C PHE A 43 -52.95 38.59 -0.78
N GLU A 44 -52.05 37.87 -1.47
CA GLU A 44 -52.34 37.10 -2.69
C GLU A 44 -52.95 35.71 -2.43
N GLU A 45 -52.74 35.10 -1.25
CA GLU A 45 -53.30 33.77 -0.94
C GLU A 45 -54.83 33.79 -0.83
N ARG A 46 -55.42 34.86 -0.27
CA ARG A 46 -56.89 34.97 -0.13
C ARG A 46 -57.63 35.00 -1.47
N ARG A 47 -56.98 35.48 -2.54
CA ARG A 47 -57.58 35.60 -3.88
C ARG A 47 -57.65 34.26 -4.61
N VAL A 48 -56.70 33.36 -4.34
CA VAL A 48 -56.69 31.99 -4.89
C VAL A 48 -57.75 31.13 -4.19
N TRP A 49 -57.89 31.25 -2.88
CA TRP A 49 -58.93 30.56 -2.11
C TRP A 49 -60.35 31.03 -2.47
N GLY A 50 -60.53 32.32 -2.73
CA GLY A 50 -61.81 32.86 -3.23
C GLY A 50 -62.22 32.32 -4.60
N LYS A 51 -61.26 32.11 -5.51
CA LYS A 51 -61.54 31.54 -6.84
C LYS A 51 -61.83 30.04 -6.81
N LEU A 52 -61.17 29.30 -5.91
CA LEU A 52 -61.42 27.86 -5.72
C LEU A 52 -62.80 27.59 -5.09
N ALA A 53 -63.23 28.42 -4.15
CA ALA A 53 -64.57 28.31 -3.57
C ALA A 53 -65.68 28.52 -4.61
N VAL A 54 -65.49 29.46 -5.55
CA VAL A 54 -66.46 29.71 -6.63
C VAL A 54 -66.54 28.55 -7.63
N ILE A 55 -65.40 27.93 -7.97
CA ILE A 55 -65.36 26.76 -8.89
C ILE A 55 -66.04 25.54 -8.26
N VAL A 56 -65.85 25.31 -6.95
CA VAL A 56 -66.47 24.18 -6.24
C VAL A 56 -67.99 24.40 -6.06
N VAL A 57 -68.42 25.64 -5.82
CA VAL A 57 -69.85 25.96 -5.68
C VAL A 57 -70.58 25.89 -7.03
N TRP A 58 -69.96 26.32 -8.14
CA TRP A 58 -70.58 26.30 -9.46
C TRP A 58 -70.60 24.90 -10.10
N GLY A 59 -69.58 24.08 -9.86
CA GLY A 59 -69.53 22.68 -10.30
C GLY A 59 -70.56 21.76 -9.61
N SER A 60 -71.17 22.21 -8.52
CA SER A 60 -72.16 21.42 -7.76
C SER A 60 -73.58 21.42 -8.35
N LYS A 61 -73.89 22.30 -9.33
CA LYS A 61 -75.27 22.52 -9.78
C LYS A 61 -75.67 21.94 -11.13
N VAL A 62 -74.79 21.31 -11.91
CA VAL A 62 -75.19 20.73 -13.21
C VAL A 62 -74.54 19.37 -13.44
N LEU A 63 -75.39 18.34 -13.45
CA LEU A 63 -75.15 16.96 -13.90
C LEU A 63 -74.05 16.15 -13.18
N GLY A 64 -74.45 15.04 -12.55
CA GLY A 64 -73.54 13.89 -12.37
C GLY A 64 -73.49 13.19 -11.01
N VAL A 65 -74.36 13.54 -10.05
CA VAL A 65 -74.29 12.93 -8.70
C VAL A 65 -74.71 11.45 -8.69
N GLY A 66 -75.66 11.05 -9.55
CA GLY A 66 -76.05 9.63 -9.68
C GLY A 66 -75.03 8.75 -10.40
N TYR A 67 -74.32 9.30 -11.38
CA TYR A 67 -73.34 8.56 -12.19
C TYR A 67 -71.97 8.40 -11.47
N MET A 68 -71.59 9.37 -10.64
CA MET A 68 -70.36 9.30 -9.81
C MET A 68 -70.49 8.30 -8.64
N LEU A 69 -71.66 8.19 -8.00
CA LEU A 69 -71.89 7.25 -6.89
C LEU A 69 -71.88 5.79 -7.36
N LEU A 70 -72.36 5.51 -8.58
CA LEU A 70 -72.30 4.17 -9.17
C LEU A 70 -70.88 3.77 -9.59
N LYS A 71 -70.02 4.75 -9.93
CA LYS A 71 -68.60 4.51 -10.22
C LYS A 71 -67.73 4.39 -8.95
N SER A 72 -68.05 5.09 -7.86
CA SER A 72 -67.22 5.05 -6.64
C SER A 72 -67.40 3.77 -5.80
N LEU A 73 -68.52 3.06 -5.95
CA LEU A 73 -68.76 1.75 -5.31
C LEU A 73 -68.10 0.58 -6.05
N ILE A 74 -67.85 0.71 -7.36
CA ILE A 74 -67.25 -0.35 -8.20
C ILE A 74 -65.72 -0.16 -8.35
N GLY A 75 -65.19 1.04 -8.07
CA GLY A 75 -63.77 1.40 -8.25
C GLY A 75 -62.84 1.24 -7.04
N THR A 76 -63.30 0.64 -5.94
CA THR A 76 -62.46 0.43 -4.74
C THR A 76 -61.20 -0.44 -4.98
N PRO A 77 -61.17 -1.43 -5.91
CA PRO A 77 -59.92 -2.14 -6.23
C PRO A 77 -58.94 -1.28 -7.04
N SER A 78 -59.44 -0.32 -7.83
CA SER A 78 -58.63 0.52 -8.74
C SER A 78 -57.91 1.67 -8.04
N LEU A 79 -58.42 2.11 -6.89
CA LEU A 79 -57.77 3.13 -6.05
C LEU A 79 -56.65 2.54 -5.17
N LEU A 80 -56.74 1.26 -4.81
CA LEU A 80 -55.66 0.52 -4.15
C LEU A 80 -54.40 0.43 -5.05
N SER A 81 -54.55 0.39 -6.38
CA SER A 81 -53.41 0.40 -7.30
C SER A 81 -52.69 1.76 -7.45
N LEU A 82 -53.21 2.85 -6.87
CA LEU A 82 -52.58 4.19 -6.89
C LEU A 82 -51.69 4.49 -5.67
N ILE A 83 -51.67 3.60 -4.67
CA ILE A 83 -50.79 3.68 -3.48
C ILE A 83 -49.28 3.81 -3.80
N PRO A 84 -48.73 3.32 -4.93
CA PRO A 84 -47.30 3.51 -5.24
C PRO A 84 -46.91 4.94 -5.66
N LEU A 85 -47.87 5.83 -5.96
CA LEU A 85 -47.60 7.11 -6.63
C LEU A 85 -47.59 8.34 -5.72
N HIS A 86 -47.70 8.18 -4.40
CA HIS A 86 -47.61 9.31 -3.48
C HIS A 86 -46.16 9.85 -3.33
N PRO A 87 -45.98 11.17 -3.20
CA PRO A 87 -44.66 11.76 -3.03
C PRO A 87 -44.04 11.32 -1.70
N ARG A 88 -42.74 11.01 -1.74
CA ARG A 88 -41.94 10.49 -0.63
C ARG A 88 -42.11 11.33 0.63
N PHE A 89 -42.17 10.66 1.78
CA PHE A 89 -42.01 11.35 3.06
C PHE A 89 -40.54 11.71 3.30
N PRO A 90 -40.23 12.85 3.96
CA PRO A 90 -38.86 13.20 4.34
C PRO A 90 -38.25 12.12 5.25
N GLY A 91 -37.13 11.52 4.84
CA GLY A 91 -36.45 10.44 5.57
C GLY A 91 -36.87 9.02 5.17
N GLU A 92 -37.80 8.85 4.22
CA GLU A 92 -38.15 7.54 3.69
C GLU A 92 -37.04 7.01 2.76
N PRO A 93 -36.48 5.81 3.01
CA PRO A 93 -35.40 5.25 2.20
C PRO A 93 -35.89 4.98 0.77
N SER A 94 -35.00 5.20 -0.21
CA SER A 94 -35.36 5.01 -1.62
C SER A 94 -35.52 3.52 -1.94
N VAL A 95 -36.75 3.00 -1.85
CA VAL A 95 -37.05 1.63 -2.28
C VAL A 95 -37.17 1.63 -3.80
N GLN A 96 -36.03 1.54 -4.50
CA GLN A 96 -36.05 1.10 -5.88
C GLN A 96 -36.33 -0.41 -5.89
N ILE A 97 -37.52 -0.78 -6.34
CA ILE A 97 -37.90 -2.16 -6.62
C ILE A 97 -36.99 -2.66 -7.75
N THR A 98 -36.00 -3.48 -7.36
CA THR A 98 -35.27 -4.48 -8.15
C THR A 98 -35.19 -4.23 -9.67
N GLN A 99 -34.09 -3.63 -10.09
CA GLN A 99 -33.34 -4.13 -11.25
C GLN A 99 -31.88 -4.32 -10.85
N SER A 100 -31.36 -5.48 -11.24
CA SER A 100 -30.03 -6.03 -10.99
C SER A 100 -28.88 -5.03 -11.18
N ALA A 101 -28.40 -4.44 -10.08
CA ALA A 101 -27.13 -3.71 -10.10
C ALA A 101 -26.35 -3.98 -8.81
N ARG A 102 -25.74 -5.17 -8.70
CA ARG A 102 -24.67 -5.43 -7.72
C ARG A 102 -23.61 -4.32 -7.73
N SER A 103 -23.42 -3.63 -8.85
CA SER A 103 -22.52 -2.49 -9.00
C SER A 103 -22.85 -1.28 -8.13
N LYS A 104 -24.11 -1.07 -7.71
CA LYS A 104 -24.49 0.11 -6.91
C LYS A 104 -23.93 0.05 -5.49
N TRP A 105 -23.69 -1.15 -4.96
CA TRP A 105 -23.25 -1.42 -3.59
C TRP A 105 -21.73 -1.60 -3.45
N ILE A 106 -20.99 -1.48 -4.56
CA ILE A 106 -19.53 -1.58 -4.65
C ILE A 106 -18.96 -0.16 -4.62
N TYR A 107 -17.74 0.01 -4.09
CA TYR A 107 -17.05 1.29 -4.13
C TYR A 107 -16.80 1.78 -5.56
N ASN A 108 -16.76 3.10 -5.72
CA ASN A 108 -16.47 3.72 -7.01
C ASN A 108 -15.06 3.35 -7.49
N ARG A 109 -14.97 2.82 -8.72
CA ARG A 109 -13.70 2.51 -9.35
C ARG A 109 -12.90 3.79 -9.62
N PRO A 110 -11.61 3.86 -9.25
CA PRO A 110 -10.72 4.95 -9.62
C PRO A 110 -10.67 5.17 -11.13
N LYS A 111 -10.74 6.43 -11.56
CA LYS A 111 -10.52 6.83 -12.96
C LYS A 111 -9.03 7.10 -13.18
N LEU A 112 -8.24 6.03 -13.30
CA LEU A 112 -6.81 6.12 -13.60
C LEU A 112 -6.59 6.22 -15.13
N GLY A 113 -5.53 6.90 -15.55
CA GLY A 113 -5.13 6.93 -16.97
C GLY A 113 -4.87 5.52 -17.50
N ARG A 114 -5.29 5.22 -18.74
CA ARG A 114 -5.06 3.88 -19.34
C ARG A 114 -3.55 3.65 -19.52
N HIS A 115 -3.04 2.58 -18.89
CA HIS A 115 -1.63 2.18 -18.94
C HIS A 115 -1.24 1.37 -20.20
N ASP A 116 -2.10 1.24 -21.20
CA ASP A 116 -1.84 0.41 -22.41
C ASP A 116 -0.82 1.02 -23.40
N GLN A 117 -0.17 2.15 -23.07
CA GLN A 117 0.79 2.83 -23.95
C GLN A 117 2.22 2.96 -23.38
N VAL A 118 2.59 2.20 -22.36
CA VAL A 118 4.01 2.07 -22.03
C VAL A 118 4.64 1.10 -23.03
N LYS A 119 5.08 1.60 -24.19
CA LYS A 119 6.04 0.89 -25.03
C LYS A 119 7.24 0.60 -24.16
N ALA A 120 7.52 -0.68 -23.91
CA ALA A 120 8.85 -1.11 -23.50
C ALA A 120 9.84 -0.46 -24.49
N LEU A 121 10.70 0.42 -23.98
CA LEU A 121 11.72 1.06 -24.81
C LEU A 121 12.59 -0.07 -25.36
N SER A 122 12.49 -0.32 -26.66
CA SER A 122 13.36 -1.25 -27.37
C SER A 122 14.78 -0.74 -27.25
N GLN A 123 15.56 -1.29 -26.31
CA GLN A 123 17.01 -1.17 -26.33
C GLN A 123 17.51 -1.72 -27.68
N GLY A 124 18.42 -0.96 -28.28
CA GLY A 124 18.75 -1.00 -29.70
C GLY A 124 19.08 -2.38 -30.24
N ARG A 125 18.24 -2.87 -31.14
CA ARG A 125 18.61 -3.93 -32.08
C ARG A 125 19.38 -3.26 -33.23
N GLN A 126 20.71 -3.21 -33.15
CA GLN A 126 21.52 -3.01 -34.35
C GLN A 126 21.58 -4.33 -35.15
N PRO A 127 21.41 -4.28 -36.49
CA PRO A 127 21.41 -5.47 -37.32
C PRO A 127 22.83 -5.81 -37.75
N PHE A 128 23.37 -6.92 -37.25
CA PHE A 128 24.49 -7.61 -37.91
C PHE A 128 24.02 -9.01 -38.29
N LEU A 129 23.45 -9.11 -39.49
CA LEU A 129 23.39 -10.34 -40.26
C LEU A 129 24.47 -10.24 -41.33
N ALA A 130 25.54 -11.03 -41.20
CA ALA A 130 26.19 -11.77 -42.30
C ALA A 130 27.49 -12.44 -41.82
N SER A 131 27.76 -13.62 -42.39
CA SER A 131 28.91 -14.52 -42.18
C SER A 131 28.71 -15.48 -40.99
N LEU A 132 28.74 -16.81 -41.10
CA LEU A 132 29.14 -17.77 -42.13
C LEU A 132 28.27 -19.04 -41.90
N ARG A 133 27.56 -19.54 -42.90
CA ARG A 133 27.95 -20.60 -43.84
C ARG A 133 27.74 -22.02 -43.28
N GLU A 134 26.66 -22.62 -43.78
CA GLU A 134 26.52 -24.01 -44.27
C GLU A 134 27.40 -25.10 -43.63
N ARG A 135 26.76 -26.12 -43.02
CA ARG A 135 26.77 -27.50 -43.53
C ARG A 135 25.88 -28.46 -42.71
N PRO A 136 25.50 -29.61 -43.28
CA PRO A 136 24.23 -30.29 -43.02
C PRO A 136 24.30 -31.42 -41.98
N LEU A 137 23.12 -31.83 -41.55
CA LEU A 137 22.81 -33.11 -40.89
C LEU A 137 23.49 -34.30 -41.59
N PRO A 138 23.94 -35.32 -40.82
CA PRO A 138 23.97 -36.70 -41.27
C PRO A 138 22.79 -37.51 -40.71
N THR A 139 22.25 -38.33 -41.60
CA THR A 139 21.22 -39.36 -41.41
C THR A 139 21.76 -40.65 -40.78
N ASP A 140 20.79 -41.47 -40.33
CA ASP A 140 20.81 -42.91 -40.06
C ASP A 140 21.45 -43.42 -38.76
N ILE A 141 20.68 -44.15 -37.92
CA ILE A 141 20.48 -45.61 -38.03
C ILE A 141 19.32 -46.06 -37.08
N THR A 142 18.60 -47.05 -37.60
CA THR A 142 17.44 -47.87 -37.19
C THR A 142 17.42 -48.57 -35.82
N HIS A 143 16.22 -48.75 -35.23
CA HIS A 143 15.56 -50.00 -34.73
C HIS A 143 14.45 -49.63 -33.71
N PHE A 144 13.15 -49.79 -33.96
CA PHE A 144 12.24 -50.97 -33.97
C PHE A 144 11.46 -51.18 -32.66
N ASP A 145 10.23 -51.68 -32.85
CA ASP A 145 9.19 -52.17 -31.91
C ASP A 145 8.17 -51.08 -31.46
N GLU A 146 6.99 -50.90 -32.08
CA GLU A 146 5.87 -51.78 -32.50
C GLU A 146 4.82 -52.01 -31.38
N GLU A 147 3.55 -52.14 -31.81
CA GLU A 147 2.26 -52.27 -31.08
C GLU A 147 1.51 -50.96 -30.76
N ALA A 148 0.63 -50.46 -31.63
CA ALA A 148 -0.68 -50.98 -32.09
C ALA A 148 -1.75 -51.06 -30.99
N ASN A 149 -2.75 -50.17 -31.05
CA ASN A 149 -4.11 -50.61 -31.37
C ASN A 149 -5.07 -49.48 -31.73
N HIS A 150 -5.79 -49.75 -32.81
CA HIS A 150 -6.91 -49.03 -33.41
C HIS A 150 -8.14 -48.94 -32.50
N SER A 151 -8.90 -47.86 -32.61
CA SER A 151 -10.28 -47.95 -33.13
C SER A 151 -10.83 -46.57 -33.49
N THR A 152 -11.17 -46.44 -34.77
CA THR A 152 -12.01 -45.45 -35.43
C THR A 152 -13.47 -45.51 -34.95
N ASP A 153 -14.12 -44.36 -34.75
CA ASP A 153 -15.21 -43.85 -35.60
C ASP A 153 -16.32 -43.03 -34.88
N VAL A 154 -16.52 -41.83 -35.44
CA VAL A 154 -17.79 -41.17 -35.81
C VAL A 154 -18.71 -40.54 -34.73
N MET A 155 -18.72 -39.19 -34.80
CA MET A 155 -19.83 -38.21 -34.71
C MET A 155 -21.11 -38.55 -33.92
N SER A 156 -21.44 -37.70 -32.93
CA SER A 156 -22.34 -36.55 -33.13
C SER A 156 -22.73 -35.88 -31.80
N LEU A 157 -22.83 -34.55 -31.88
CA LEU A 157 -23.28 -33.55 -30.90
C LEU A 157 -24.60 -33.85 -30.18
N HIS A 158 -24.67 -33.66 -28.85
CA HIS A 158 -25.32 -32.51 -28.19
C HIS A 158 -25.32 -32.58 -26.65
N SER A 159 -25.54 -31.40 -26.05
CA SER A 159 -25.85 -31.05 -24.65
C SER A 159 -24.72 -31.00 -23.62
N ILE A 160 -24.14 -29.81 -23.53
CA ILE A 160 -23.87 -28.99 -22.33
C ILE A 160 -24.07 -29.73 -21.00
N ALA A 161 -22.96 -29.98 -20.31
CA ALA A 161 -22.90 -30.39 -18.92
C ALA A 161 -22.44 -29.22 -18.03
N ASP A 162 -23.02 -29.23 -16.83
CA ASP A 162 -22.71 -28.40 -15.67
C ASP A 162 -21.28 -28.56 -15.13
N TYR A 163 -20.89 -27.50 -14.41
CA TYR A 163 -20.05 -27.49 -13.20
C TYR A 163 -18.51 -27.45 -13.29
N SER A 164 -18.02 -26.29 -12.83
CA SER A 164 -16.84 -26.05 -11.99
C SER A 164 -15.46 -26.41 -12.52
N ASP A 165 -14.85 -25.45 -13.23
CA ASP A 165 -13.40 -25.22 -13.15
C ASP A 165 -13.14 -23.86 -12.52
N VAL A 166 -12.52 -23.89 -11.34
CA VAL A 166 -11.82 -22.75 -10.75
C VAL A 166 -10.57 -22.52 -11.62
N PRO A 167 -10.36 -21.35 -12.25
CA PRO A 167 -9.13 -21.12 -12.97
C PRO A 167 -8.02 -20.91 -11.94
N THR A 168 -7.19 -21.94 -11.72
CA THR A 168 -5.84 -21.78 -11.19
C THR A 168 -5.01 -21.03 -12.24
N HIS A 169 -5.12 -19.71 -12.23
CA HIS A 169 -4.16 -18.84 -12.89
C HIS A 169 -2.85 -18.93 -12.11
N HIS A 170 -1.90 -19.72 -12.61
CA HIS A 170 -0.50 -19.50 -12.31
C HIS A 170 -0.06 -18.28 -13.13
N PRO A 171 0.26 -17.12 -12.51
CA PRO A 171 0.96 -16.07 -13.25
C PRO A 171 2.35 -16.60 -13.55
N SER A 172 2.65 -16.79 -14.83
CA SER A 172 3.99 -17.09 -15.32
C SER A 172 4.87 -15.86 -15.12
N THR A 173 5.47 -15.73 -13.93
CA THR A 173 6.57 -14.81 -13.66
C THR A 173 7.82 -15.37 -14.33
N SER A 174 7.89 -15.35 -15.65
CA SER A 174 9.14 -15.69 -16.36
C SER A 174 10.09 -14.50 -16.20
N LEU A 175 10.86 -14.50 -15.10
CA LEU A 175 12.12 -13.77 -15.06
C LEU A 175 12.92 -14.14 -16.31
N ASN A 176 13.31 -13.13 -17.09
CA ASN A 176 14.19 -13.31 -18.24
C ASN A 176 15.46 -14.00 -17.71
N THR A 177 15.73 -15.23 -18.14
CA THR A 177 16.89 -16.02 -17.68
C THR A 177 18.24 -15.37 -18.01
N ASN A 178 18.23 -14.31 -18.82
CA ASN A 178 19.40 -13.50 -19.16
C ASN A 178 19.80 -12.50 -18.06
N ASP A 179 18.93 -12.21 -17.08
CA ASP A 179 19.19 -11.21 -16.02
C ASP A 179 19.91 -11.75 -14.78
N VAL A 180 20.14 -13.07 -14.71
CA VAL A 180 20.95 -13.68 -13.65
C VAL A 180 22.38 -13.86 -14.18
N PRO A 181 23.39 -13.18 -13.61
CA PRO A 181 24.79 -13.38 -14.00
C PRO A 181 25.21 -14.83 -13.82
N GLU A 182 26.03 -15.35 -14.73
CA GLU A 182 26.66 -16.65 -14.60
C GLU A 182 27.51 -16.68 -13.32
N ARG A 183 27.24 -17.64 -12.43
CA ARG A 183 27.93 -17.71 -11.13
C ARG A 183 29.38 -18.17 -11.34
N GLN A 184 30.33 -17.25 -11.24
CA GLN A 184 31.74 -17.60 -11.07
C GLN A 184 31.99 -18.11 -9.65
N LEU A 185 32.74 -19.19 -9.52
CA LEU A 185 32.94 -19.92 -8.26
C LEU A 185 33.97 -19.26 -7.31
N GLY A 186 34.67 -18.21 -7.74
CA GLY A 186 35.60 -17.44 -6.91
C GLY A 186 36.25 -16.30 -7.70
N PRO A 187 37.32 -15.66 -7.18
CA PRO A 187 37.92 -14.47 -7.77
C PRO A 187 38.58 -14.72 -9.13
N SER A 188 38.63 -13.65 -9.95
CA SER A 188 39.33 -13.61 -11.23
C SER A 188 40.85 -13.56 -11.05
N TYR A 189 41.35 -12.83 -10.05
CA TYR A 189 42.77 -12.69 -9.73
C TYR A 189 43.10 -13.06 -8.29
N LEU A 190 44.32 -13.59 -8.08
CA LEU A 190 44.89 -13.87 -6.77
C LEU A 190 46.38 -13.46 -6.72
N CYS A 191 46.84 -13.10 -5.52
CA CYS A 191 48.25 -12.85 -5.24
C CYS A 191 48.90 -14.14 -4.75
N PHE A 192 49.76 -14.75 -5.56
CA PHE A 192 50.51 -15.95 -5.22
C PHE A 192 51.86 -15.60 -4.61
N LEU A 193 52.26 -16.27 -3.53
CA LEU A 193 53.58 -16.09 -2.93
C LEU A 193 54.66 -16.47 -3.93
N ASP A 194 55.57 -15.54 -4.17
CA ASP A 194 56.69 -15.74 -5.09
C ASP A 194 57.97 -15.17 -4.45
N PRO A 195 58.85 -16.04 -3.91
CA PRO A 195 60.09 -15.59 -3.29
C PRO A 195 61.08 -15.00 -4.29
N SER A 196 60.86 -15.18 -5.61
CA SER A 196 61.71 -14.61 -6.65
C SER A 196 61.32 -13.17 -7.03
N SER A 197 60.11 -12.73 -6.68
CA SER A 197 59.67 -11.37 -6.97
C SER A 197 60.19 -10.37 -5.92
N SER A 198 60.47 -9.14 -6.35
CA SER A 198 60.93 -8.07 -5.46
C SER A 198 59.92 -7.69 -4.37
N THR A 199 58.63 -7.98 -4.59
CA THR A 199 57.53 -7.70 -3.67
C THR A 199 57.16 -8.90 -2.78
N GLY A 200 57.68 -10.10 -3.09
CA GLY A 200 57.38 -11.36 -2.39
C GLY A 200 56.08 -12.05 -2.84
N TYR A 201 55.38 -11.50 -3.84
CA TYR A 201 54.20 -12.11 -4.48
C TYR A 201 54.12 -11.79 -5.98
N THR A 202 53.31 -12.56 -6.72
CA THR A 202 52.89 -12.24 -8.10
C THR A 202 51.39 -12.36 -8.24
N THR A 203 50.73 -11.34 -8.80
CA THR A 203 49.29 -11.37 -9.08
C THR A 203 49.04 -12.06 -10.42
N ARG A 204 48.20 -13.10 -10.43
CA ARG A 204 47.89 -13.87 -11.65
C ARG A 204 46.39 -14.11 -11.77
N HIS A 205 45.92 -14.24 -13.01
CA HIS A 205 44.55 -14.65 -13.28
C HIS A 205 44.35 -16.12 -12.87
N VAL A 206 43.24 -16.43 -12.20
CA VAL A 206 43.01 -17.76 -11.62
C VAL A 206 42.88 -18.84 -12.70
N SER A 207 42.26 -18.53 -13.85
CA SER A 207 42.15 -19.50 -14.95
C SER A 207 43.52 -19.86 -15.55
N THR A 208 44.44 -18.91 -15.67
CA THR A 208 45.77 -19.16 -16.24
C THR A 208 46.63 -19.93 -15.24
N TRP A 209 46.49 -19.65 -13.94
CA TRP A 209 47.11 -20.44 -12.89
C TRP A 209 46.57 -21.87 -12.87
N ALA A 210 45.25 -22.06 -12.90
CA ALA A 210 44.61 -23.38 -12.86
C ALA A 210 45.05 -24.28 -14.04
N GLN A 211 45.14 -23.72 -15.25
CA GLN A 211 45.64 -24.44 -16.43
C GLN A 211 47.07 -24.95 -16.24
N SER A 212 47.92 -24.19 -15.54
CA SER A 212 49.31 -24.60 -15.25
C SER A 212 49.46 -25.59 -14.08
N HIS A 213 48.44 -25.73 -13.22
CA HIS A 213 48.49 -26.53 -11.99
C HIS A 213 47.41 -27.65 -11.94
N GLY A 214 47.03 -28.19 -13.11
CA GLY A 214 46.18 -29.38 -13.19
C GLY A 214 44.69 -29.13 -12.94
N ASN A 215 44.19 -27.93 -13.25
CA ASN A 215 42.78 -27.52 -13.11
C ASN A 215 42.20 -27.57 -11.69
N SER A 216 43.04 -27.59 -10.65
CA SER A 216 42.57 -27.39 -9.26
C SER A 216 42.31 -25.91 -9.00
N TYR A 217 41.29 -25.61 -8.18
CA TYR A 217 41.07 -24.26 -7.68
C TYR A 217 42.04 -23.95 -6.53
N PRO A 218 42.71 -22.78 -6.51
CA PRO A 218 43.68 -22.44 -5.47
C PRO A 218 42.99 -22.11 -4.13
N ASN A 219 43.57 -22.56 -3.03
CA ASN A 219 43.21 -22.10 -1.68
C ASN A 219 43.86 -20.74 -1.41
N TYR A 220 43.11 -19.81 -0.82
CA TYR A 220 43.62 -18.46 -0.53
C TYR A 220 43.04 -17.87 0.76
N ILE A 221 43.77 -16.94 1.38
CA ILE A 221 43.29 -16.16 2.52
C ILE A 221 42.59 -14.91 2.02
N PHE A 222 41.40 -14.63 2.54
CA PHE A 222 40.75 -13.34 2.34
C PHE A 222 41.28 -12.30 3.34
N ILE A 223 41.89 -11.23 2.84
CA ILE A 223 42.43 -10.14 3.67
C ILE A 223 41.39 -9.03 3.78
N SER A 224 40.83 -8.85 4.98
CA SER A 224 39.88 -7.79 5.28
C SER A 224 40.54 -6.66 6.07
N TYR A 225 40.29 -5.42 5.65
CA TYR A 225 40.79 -4.22 6.30
C TYR A 225 39.84 -3.03 6.02
N THR A 226 40.06 -1.91 6.70
CA THR A 226 39.27 -0.68 6.49
C THR A 226 40.14 0.48 6.01
N ARG A 227 39.60 1.27 5.07
CA ARG A 227 40.25 2.49 4.55
C ARG A 227 40.28 3.64 5.54
N LEU A 228 39.48 3.55 6.61
CA LEU A 228 39.58 4.43 7.77
C LEU A 228 40.91 4.28 8.51
N GLN A 229 41.59 3.14 8.34
CA GLN A 229 42.85 2.81 9.02
C GLN A 229 44.01 2.70 8.05
N PHE A 230 43.78 2.27 6.81
CA PHE A 230 44.83 2.08 5.80
C PHE A 230 44.46 2.79 4.51
N TYR A 231 45.25 3.77 4.11
CA TYR A 231 45.01 4.51 2.87
C TYR A 231 45.52 3.72 1.67
N THR A 232 44.61 3.28 0.79
CA THR A 232 44.95 2.46 -0.40
C THR A 232 44.47 3.15 -1.67
N ILE A 233 45.29 3.13 -2.72
CA ILE A 233 44.93 3.64 -4.05
C ILE A 233 44.56 2.44 -4.93
N ILE A 234 43.37 2.47 -5.55
CA ILE A 234 42.98 1.48 -6.57
C ILE A 234 43.26 2.07 -7.96
N SER A 235 43.92 1.30 -8.81
CA SER A 235 44.09 1.64 -10.21
C SER A 235 42.73 1.73 -10.92
N GLY A 236 42.42 2.87 -11.54
CA GLY A 236 41.18 3.09 -12.30
C GLY A 236 40.02 3.72 -11.52
N ASP A 237 40.23 4.15 -10.26
CA ASP A 237 39.20 4.85 -9.49
C ASP A 237 38.93 6.26 -10.06
N PRO A 238 37.69 6.56 -10.54
CA PRO A 238 37.35 7.85 -11.14
C PRO A 238 37.32 9.00 -10.11
N SER A 239 37.33 8.70 -8.81
CA SER A 239 37.36 9.70 -7.74
C SER A 239 38.76 10.26 -7.46
N LEU A 240 39.80 9.66 -8.04
CA LEU A 240 41.17 10.13 -7.86
C LEU A 240 41.47 11.37 -8.73
N PRO A 241 42.05 12.44 -8.15
CA PRO A 241 42.50 13.59 -8.93
C PRO A 241 43.56 13.17 -9.96
N SER A 242 43.52 13.78 -11.15
CA SER A 242 44.45 13.55 -12.26
C SER A 242 45.93 13.79 -11.92
N SER A 243 46.22 14.44 -10.80
CA SER A 243 47.55 14.45 -10.19
C SER A 243 47.44 14.18 -8.68
N ILE A 244 48.05 13.08 -8.24
CA ILE A 244 48.18 12.73 -6.82
C ILE A 244 49.44 13.42 -6.29
N ASN A 245 49.32 14.20 -5.21
CA ASN A 245 50.48 14.80 -4.56
C ASN A 245 51.44 13.70 -4.07
N ALA A 246 52.76 13.90 -4.23
CA ALA A 246 53.78 12.91 -3.84
C ALA A 246 53.65 12.40 -2.40
N ARG A 247 53.18 13.25 -1.46
CA ARG A 247 52.89 12.85 -0.08
C ARG A 247 51.75 11.82 0.04
N ARG A 248 50.68 11.97 -0.74
CA ARG A 248 49.56 11.03 -0.78
C ARG A 248 50.00 9.68 -1.33
N GLN A 249 50.79 9.72 -2.40
CA GLN A 249 51.35 8.53 -3.02
C GLN A 249 52.26 7.76 -2.04
N ALA A 250 53.18 8.47 -1.38
CA ALA A 250 54.07 7.87 -0.39
C ALA A 250 53.33 7.26 0.81
N ALA A 251 52.29 7.94 1.31
CA ALA A 251 51.44 7.41 2.39
C ALA A 251 50.69 6.15 1.95
N ALA A 252 50.11 6.13 0.75
CA ALA A 252 49.43 4.95 0.22
C ALA A 252 50.39 3.77 0.02
N GLU A 253 51.57 4.02 -0.53
CA GLU A 253 52.60 2.98 -0.72
C GLU A 253 53.08 2.40 0.61
N GLN A 254 53.13 3.21 1.67
CA GLN A 254 53.47 2.75 3.01
C GLN A 254 52.40 1.79 3.56
N ASP A 255 51.12 2.17 3.49
CA ASP A 255 50.01 1.37 4.01
C ASP A 255 49.77 0.11 3.19
N MET A 256 49.81 0.20 1.87
CA MET A 256 49.74 -0.95 0.96
C MET A 256 50.89 -1.92 1.25
N ARG A 257 52.12 -1.43 1.47
CA ARG A 257 53.26 -2.29 1.83
C ARG A 257 53.03 -3.00 3.17
N MET A 258 52.46 -2.30 4.16
CA MET A 258 52.12 -2.88 5.46
C MET A 258 51.05 -3.99 5.32
N LEU A 259 49.99 -3.73 4.57
CA LEU A 259 48.92 -4.70 4.31
C LEU A 259 49.46 -5.95 3.60
N ILE A 260 50.30 -5.79 2.58
CA ILE A 260 50.96 -6.92 1.90
C ILE A 260 51.84 -7.72 2.86
N GLN A 261 52.60 -7.08 3.74
CA GLN A 261 53.42 -7.79 4.72
C GLN A 261 52.55 -8.65 5.66
N PHE A 262 51.42 -8.12 6.13
CA PHE A 262 50.46 -8.90 6.92
C PHE A 262 49.82 -10.02 6.10
N ALA A 263 49.47 -9.77 4.85
CA ALA A 263 48.89 -10.77 3.96
C ALA A 263 49.87 -11.94 3.72
N ILE A 264 51.12 -11.65 3.37
CA ILE A 264 52.18 -12.66 3.21
C ILE A 264 52.37 -13.45 4.51
N ARG A 265 52.39 -12.75 5.66
CA ARG A 265 52.53 -13.40 6.97
C ARG A 265 51.36 -14.33 7.28
N ALA A 266 50.13 -13.89 7.04
CA ALA A 266 48.94 -14.71 7.23
C ALA A 266 48.98 -15.95 6.33
N THR A 267 49.30 -15.75 5.06
CA THR A 267 49.38 -16.80 4.03
C THR A 267 50.41 -17.87 4.42
N LYS A 268 51.61 -17.45 4.84
CA LYS A 268 52.66 -18.35 5.36
C LYS A 268 52.25 -19.07 6.65
N THR A 269 51.53 -18.39 7.54
CA THR A 269 51.08 -18.98 8.81
C THR A 269 50.02 -20.07 8.59
N ALA A 270 49.15 -19.88 7.60
CA ALA A 270 48.15 -20.88 7.23
C ALA A 270 48.71 -22.03 6.36
N GLY A 271 49.92 -21.89 5.82
CA GLY A 271 50.55 -22.91 4.97
C GLY A 271 49.90 -23.02 3.59
N ILE A 272 49.40 -21.90 3.05
CA ILE A 272 48.82 -21.85 1.69
C ILE A 272 49.62 -20.88 0.81
N ASP A 273 49.38 -20.92 -0.51
CA ASP A 273 50.23 -20.23 -1.48
C ASP A 273 49.67 -18.90 -1.99
N ALA A 274 48.43 -18.55 -1.64
CA ALA A 274 47.77 -17.37 -2.19
C ALA A 274 46.96 -16.57 -1.16
N PHE A 275 46.76 -15.29 -1.47
CA PHE A 275 45.83 -14.42 -0.76
C PHE A 275 45.07 -13.52 -1.74
N TRP A 276 43.93 -13.01 -1.28
CA TRP A 276 43.12 -12.04 -1.99
C TRP A 276 43.06 -10.72 -1.19
N ILE A 277 43.30 -9.62 -1.88
CA ILE A 277 43.16 -8.26 -1.34
C ILE A 277 42.58 -7.34 -2.42
N ASP A 278 41.65 -6.46 -2.03
CA ASP A 278 40.78 -5.73 -2.96
C ASP A 278 41.53 -4.88 -4.00
N TYR A 279 42.50 -4.05 -3.58
CA TYR A 279 43.18 -3.12 -4.48
C TYR A 279 44.17 -3.77 -5.47
N GLU A 280 44.56 -5.03 -5.24
CA GLU A 280 45.44 -5.77 -6.16
C GLU A 280 44.68 -6.75 -7.04
N CYS A 281 43.65 -7.39 -6.48
CA CYS A 281 42.93 -8.48 -7.11
C CYS A 281 41.67 -8.04 -7.85
N ILE A 282 41.20 -6.80 -7.65
CA ILE A 282 40.15 -6.18 -8.47
C ILE A 282 40.87 -5.35 -9.54
N ARG A 283 40.83 -5.80 -10.80
CA ARG A 283 41.50 -5.15 -11.92
C ARG A 283 40.49 -4.92 -13.04
N PRO A 284 40.29 -3.67 -13.51
CA PRO A 284 39.42 -3.42 -14.64
C PRO A 284 40.03 -4.06 -15.90
N GLU A 285 39.26 -4.89 -16.60
CA GLU A 285 39.62 -5.33 -17.95
C GLU A 285 39.32 -4.19 -18.94
N GLU A 286 40.27 -3.91 -19.86
CA GLU A 286 40.19 -2.73 -20.75
C GLU A 286 38.99 -2.76 -21.73
N ASP A 287 38.43 -3.95 -21.99
CA ASP A 287 37.36 -4.18 -22.98
C ASP A 287 35.97 -4.48 -22.36
N GLU A 288 35.81 -4.36 -21.04
CA GLU A 288 34.54 -4.67 -20.37
C GLU A 288 33.59 -3.47 -20.26
N ASP A 289 32.29 -3.76 -20.42
CA ASP A 289 31.20 -2.83 -20.13
C ASP A 289 31.37 -2.28 -18.70
N PRO A 290 31.31 -0.95 -18.45
CA PRO A 290 31.47 -0.38 -17.11
C PRO A 290 30.56 -1.02 -16.06
N ASP A 291 29.34 -1.44 -16.43
CA ASP A 291 28.43 -2.15 -15.52
C ASP A 291 28.91 -3.56 -15.16
N LYS A 292 29.69 -4.22 -16.03
CA LYS A 292 30.32 -5.53 -15.76
C LYS A 292 31.55 -5.40 -14.86
N SER A 293 32.41 -4.40 -15.09
CA SER A 293 33.60 -4.19 -14.25
C SER A 293 33.24 -3.81 -12.81
N ILE A 294 32.15 -3.04 -12.63
CA ILE A 294 31.58 -2.73 -11.31
C ILE A 294 31.07 -3.99 -10.62
N GLY A 295 30.53 -4.95 -11.38
CA GLY A 295 30.04 -6.23 -10.89
C GLY A 295 31.04 -6.97 -10.01
N GLU A 296 32.36 -6.89 -10.30
CA GLU A 296 33.39 -7.55 -9.51
C GLU A 296 33.41 -7.13 -8.03
N VAL A 297 33.20 -5.84 -7.74
CA VAL A 297 33.16 -5.32 -6.37
C VAL A 297 32.01 -5.97 -5.58
N TYR A 298 30.86 -6.13 -6.23
CA TYR A 298 29.67 -6.72 -5.63
C TYR A 298 29.70 -8.26 -5.62
N ARG A 299 30.75 -8.88 -6.19
CA ARG A 299 31.07 -10.32 -6.05
C ARG A 299 31.95 -10.63 -4.84
N ILE A 300 32.35 -9.65 -4.02
CA ILE A 300 33.18 -9.89 -2.84
C ILE A 300 32.60 -10.97 -1.91
N CYS A 301 31.27 -11.06 -1.83
CA CYS A 301 30.59 -12.08 -1.05
C CYS A 301 30.79 -13.52 -1.59
N ASP A 302 31.05 -13.70 -2.88
CA ASP A 302 31.42 -15.01 -3.46
C ASP A 302 32.88 -15.35 -3.19
N ILE A 303 33.74 -14.33 -3.31
CA ILE A 303 35.17 -14.45 -3.00
C ILE A 303 35.35 -14.85 -1.52
N VAL A 304 34.65 -14.20 -0.60
CA VAL A 304 34.73 -14.56 0.82
C VAL A 304 34.25 -15.99 1.08
N ARG A 305 33.19 -16.46 0.40
CA ARG A 305 32.68 -17.84 0.59
C ARG A 305 33.67 -18.90 0.15
N ALA A 306 34.44 -18.61 -0.90
CA ALA A 306 35.37 -19.55 -1.51
C ALA A 306 36.79 -19.48 -0.91
N CYS A 307 37.06 -18.55 0.02
CA CYS A 307 38.36 -18.48 0.66
C CYS A 307 38.57 -19.66 1.62
N HIS A 308 39.83 -19.95 1.97
CA HIS A 308 40.19 -20.96 2.96
C HIS A 308 39.94 -20.47 4.40
N SER A 309 40.29 -19.21 4.65
CA SER A 309 40.20 -18.55 5.94
C SER A 309 40.25 -17.03 5.78
N MET A 310 39.73 -16.30 6.76
CA MET A 310 39.73 -14.84 6.79
C MET A 310 40.79 -14.29 7.76
N ALA A 311 41.54 -13.29 7.31
CA ALA A 311 42.42 -12.49 8.16
C ALA A 311 41.94 -11.04 8.21
N ILE A 312 41.77 -10.50 9.42
CA ILE A 312 41.41 -9.11 9.66
C ILE A 312 42.67 -8.35 10.03
N VAL A 313 42.98 -7.27 9.32
CA VAL A 313 44.10 -6.38 9.64
C VAL A 313 43.51 -5.07 10.16
N VAL A 314 43.88 -4.70 11.39
CA VAL A 314 43.42 -3.46 12.03
C VAL A 314 44.59 -2.61 12.54
N GLY A 315 44.44 -1.30 12.50
CA GLY A 315 45.50 -0.36 12.86
C GLY A 315 44.98 1.03 13.28
N PRO A 316 45.89 1.97 13.58
CA PRO A 316 45.52 3.34 13.94
C PRO A 316 44.80 4.04 12.78
N ARG A 317 43.83 4.90 13.11
CA ARG A 317 43.08 5.67 12.13
C ARG A 317 44.00 6.52 11.27
N PHE A 318 43.66 6.62 9.99
CA PHE A 318 44.38 7.44 9.02
C PHE A 318 43.81 8.86 9.01
N ASN A 319 44.66 9.86 9.21
CA ASN A 319 44.25 11.26 9.14
C ASN A 319 44.42 11.80 7.71
N PHE A 320 43.31 11.97 7.01
CA PHE A 320 43.27 12.47 5.63
C PHE A 320 43.72 13.94 5.45
N THR A 321 43.82 14.73 6.52
CA THR A 321 44.27 16.12 6.42
C THR A 321 45.81 16.21 6.33
N ASN A 322 46.49 15.40 7.14
CA ASN A 322 47.96 15.42 7.28
C ASN A 322 48.65 14.22 6.63
N TYR A 323 47.89 13.21 6.15
CA TYR A 323 48.40 11.96 5.57
C TYR A 323 49.31 11.18 6.52
N THR A 324 48.88 11.09 7.78
CA THR A 324 49.60 10.45 8.88
C THR A 324 48.62 9.64 9.73
N HIS A 325 49.11 8.62 10.43
CA HIS A 325 48.30 7.92 11.43
C HIS A 325 48.30 8.68 12.75
N ASP A 326 47.23 8.50 13.51
CA ASP A 326 47.17 8.94 14.90
C ASP A 326 48.27 8.25 15.72
N ALA A 327 48.89 9.00 16.63
CA ALA A 327 49.95 8.48 17.49
C ALA A 327 49.41 7.36 18.40
N ILE A 328 50.19 6.29 18.56
CA ILE A 328 49.89 5.22 19.51
C ILE A 328 50.41 5.67 20.87
N ASP A 329 49.63 6.49 21.58
CA ASP A 329 49.94 6.93 22.93
C ASP A 329 49.16 6.09 23.95
N GLY A 330 49.83 5.29 24.79
CA GLY A 330 49.15 4.59 25.89
C GLY A 330 49.93 3.45 26.55
N GLY A 331 49.64 3.19 27.82
CA GLY A 331 50.11 2.02 28.56
C GLY A 331 49.44 0.70 28.12
N SER A 332 49.72 -0.41 28.80
CA SER A 332 49.23 -1.74 28.39
C SER A 332 47.70 -1.90 28.40
N GLU A 333 46.99 -1.27 29.35
CA GLU A 333 45.52 -1.28 29.40
C GLU A 333 44.92 -0.38 28.31
N ASP A 334 45.51 0.79 28.08
CA ASP A 334 45.11 1.72 27.02
C ASP A 334 45.24 1.07 25.63
N LEU A 335 46.30 0.26 25.43
CA LEU A 335 46.52 -0.46 24.17
C LEU A 335 45.43 -1.51 23.89
N SER A 336 44.94 -2.21 24.92
CA SER A 336 43.84 -3.18 24.76
C SER A 336 42.53 -2.50 24.38
N ASN A 337 42.22 -1.37 25.02
CA ASN A 337 41.06 -0.56 24.68
C ASN A 337 41.18 0.02 23.26
N THR A 338 42.38 0.46 22.88
CA THR A 338 42.70 0.99 21.55
C THR A 338 42.52 -0.07 20.47
N LYS A 339 43.01 -1.30 20.67
CA LYS A 339 42.80 -2.43 19.74
C LYS A 339 41.32 -2.76 19.55
N THR A 340 40.56 -2.73 20.65
CA THR A 340 39.10 -2.94 20.61
C THR A 340 38.43 -1.85 19.79
N GLN A 341 38.86 -0.59 19.93
CA GLN A 341 38.35 0.52 19.12
C GLN A 341 38.69 0.35 17.64
N TRP A 342 39.92 -0.04 17.29
CA TRP A 342 40.29 -0.33 15.90
C TRP A 342 39.44 -1.44 15.29
N LEU A 343 39.13 -2.48 16.07
CA LEU A 343 38.27 -3.55 15.60
C LEU A 343 36.82 -3.08 15.39
N ARG A 344 36.29 -2.20 16.24
CA ARG A 344 34.99 -1.55 16.05
C ARG A 344 34.97 -0.65 14.82
N ASP A 345 36.06 0.07 14.54
CA ASP A 345 36.21 0.91 13.36
C ASP A 345 36.24 0.10 12.06
N TRP A 346 36.80 -1.12 12.11
CA TRP A 346 36.65 -2.07 11.01
C TRP A 346 35.18 -2.51 10.86
N GLY A 347 34.54 -2.87 11.98
CA GLY A 347 33.15 -3.31 12.02
C GLY A 347 32.10 -2.28 11.56
N SER A 348 32.44 -0.99 11.56
CA SER A 348 31.51 0.08 11.18
C SER A 348 31.19 0.10 9.69
N ARG A 349 32.02 -0.52 8.84
CA ARG A 349 31.87 -0.53 7.38
C ARG A 349 30.81 -1.55 6.92
N LEU A 350 30.01 -1.18 5.92
CA LEU A 350 28.94 -2.04 5.35
C LEU A 350 29.38 -3.47 5.02
N TRP A 351 30.50 -3.61 4.30
CA TRP A 351 30.94 -4.90 3.73
C TRP A 351 31.51 -5.89 4.75
N THR A 352 31.89 -5.43 5.96
CA THR A 352 32.47 -6.32 6.97
C THR A 352 31.46 -7.29 7.57
N VAL A 353 30.17 -6.93 7.53
CA VAL A 353 29.09 -7.84 7.94
C VAL A 353 28.98 -9.03 6.98
N PRO A 354 28.78 -8.85 5.65
CA PRO A 354 28.83 -9.97 4.72
C PRO A 354 30.16 -10.74 4.77
N GLU A 355 31.30 -10.06 4.87
CA GLU A 355 32.61 -10.72 4.98
C GLU A 355 32.68 -11.67 6.19
N ALA A 356 32.28 -11.19 7.37
CA ALA A 356 32.29 -12.00 8.58
C ALA A 356 31.23 -13.11 8.58
N LEU A 357 30.06 -12.87 8.00
CA LEU A 357 28.97 -13.85 7.93
C LEU A 357 29.30 -14.98 6.95
N LEU A 358 29.97 -14.68 5.85
CA LEU A 358 30.14 -15.60 4.73
C LEU A 358 31.49 -16.32 4.73
N CYS A 359 32.46 -15.89 5.54
CA CYS A 359 33.72 -16.60 5.65
C CYS A 359 33.51 -18.03 6.19
N PRO A 360 34.29 -19.04 5.75
CA PRO A 360 34.13 -20.40 6.22
C PRO A 360 34.34 -20.51 7.73
N GLY A 361 33.54 -21.37 8.38
CA GLY A 361 33.64 -21.64 9.82
C GLY A 361 34.71 -22.66 10.21
N GLU A 362 35.41 -23.25 9.25
CA GLU A 362 36.40 -24.32 9.47
C GLU A 362 37.62 -23.83 10.25
N HIS A 363 38.06 -22.60 9.97
CA HIS A 363 39.23 -21.98 10.58
C HIS A 363 38.83 -20.80 11.47
N ARG A 364 39.62 -20.54 12.51
CA ARG A 364 39.46 -19.33 13.33
C ARG A 364 39.88 -18.10 12.52
N ILE A 365 39.16 -16.99 12.72
CA ILE A 365 39.49 -15.71 12.10
C ILE A 365 40.74 -15.16 12.80
N SER A 366 41.77 -14.84 12.03
CA SER A 366 43.03 -14.29 12.54
C SER A 366 43.03 -12.77 12.49
N ILE A 367 43.22 -12.11 13.63
CA ILE A 367 43.29 -10.65 13.73
C ILE A 367 44.75 -10.22 13.89
N TYR A 368 45.23 -9.40 12.96
CA TYR A 368 46.57 -8.84 12.94
C TYR A 368 46.54 -7.37 13.36
N THR A 369 47.44 -7.02 14.29
CA THR A 369 47.64 -5.64 14.76
C THR A 369 49.12 -5.25 14.65
N PRO A 370 49.45 -4.02 14.23
CA PRO A 370 50.79 -3.48 14.30
C PRO A 370 51.40 -3.64 15.70
N GLY A 371 52.68 -4.02 15.76
CA GLY A 371 53.41 -4.18 17.02
C GLY A 371 53.17 -5.48 17.78
N THR A 372 52.34 -6.41 17.28
CA THR A 372 52.15 -7.74 17.89
C THR A 372 52.96 -8.83 17.20
N ALA A 373 53.46 -9.78 17.99
CA ALA A 373 54.30 -10.88 17.49
C ALA A 373 53.51 -11.94 16.71
N GLY A 374 52.25 -12.18 17.07
CA GLY A 374 51.39 -13.19 16.43
C GLY A 374 49.92 -12.75 16.38
N PRO A 375 49.10 -13.36 15.51
CA PRO A 375 47.70 -13.02 15.37
C PRO A 375 46.87 -13.48 16.56
N GLU A 376 45.82 -12.73 16.87
CA GLU A 376 44.78 -13.18 17.77
C GLU A 376 43.78 -14.07 17.00
N LEU A 377 43.51 -15.28 17.50
CA LEU A 377 42.59 -16.21 16.86
C LEU A 377 41.22 -16.15 17.51
N VAL A 378 40.21 -15.74 16.75
CA VAL A 378 38.84 -15.55 17.23
C VAL A 378 37.89 -16.53 16.54
N ALA A 379 37.06 -17.22 17.33
CA ALA A 379 35.97 -18.02 16.78
C ALA A 379 34.90 -17.09 16.19
N LYS A 380 34.41 -17.40 14.98
CA LYS A 380 33.39 -16.61 14.25
C LYS A 380 32.20 -16.24 15.13
N ARG A 381 31.66 -17.18 15.89
CA ARG A 381 30.59 -16.97 16.88
C ARG A 381 30.84 -15.90 17.96
N ASN A 382 32.09 -15.65 18.33
CA ASN A 382 32.48 -14.69 19.36
C ASN A 382 32.78 -13.30 18.79
N LEU A 383 32.84 -13.18 17.47
CA LEU A 383 33.15 -11.93 16.81
C LEU A 383 32.09 -10.84 17.11
N PRO A 384 30.76 -11.12 17.11
CA PRO A 384 29.79 -10.05 17.26
C PRO A 384 29.91 -9.22 18.53
N GLY A 385 30.09 -9.87 19.68
CA GLY A 385 30.23 -9.17 20.96
C GLY A 385 31.49 -8.32 21.09
N ARG A 386 32.45 -8.45 20.17
CA ARG A 386 33.69 -7.65 20.15
C ARG A 386 33.63 -6.49 19.17
N VAL A 387 32.96 -6.71 18.04
CA VAL A 387 33.04 -5.81 16.88
C VAL A 387 31.85 -4.86 16.80
N TRP A 388 30.63 -5.34 17.06
CA TRP A 388 29.41 -4.60 16.76
C TRP A 388 28.56 -4.34 18.00
N ASP A 389 27.82 -3.25 17.97
CA ASP A 389 26.89 -2.81 19.02
C ASP A 389 25.56 -3.58 18.97
N ASP A 390 25.13 -4.00 17.79
CA ASP A 390 23.95 -4.85 17.56
C ASP A 390 24.29 -6.36 17.58
N ALA A 391 25.24 -6.75 18.44
CA ALA A 391 25.79 -8.10 18.52
C ALA A 391 24.73 -9.21 18.60
N ILE A 392 23.57 -8.95 19.23
CA ILE A 392 22.47 -9.92 19.35
C ILE A 392 21.86 -10.25 17.98
N ALA A 393 21.59 -9.23 17.16
CA ALA A 393 21.01 -9.41 15.83
C ALA A 393 22.00 -10.14 14.90
N LEU A 394 23.27 -9.73 14.92
CA LEU A 394 24.31 -10.39 14.14
C LEU A 394 24.61 -11.82 14.60
N ARG A 395 24.49 -12.12 15.90
CA ARG A 395 24.65 -13.49 16.40
C ARG A 395 23.62 -14.43 15.77
N GLN A 396 22.37 -13.99 15.62
CA GLN A 396 21.32 -14.77 14.96
C GLN A 396 21.65 -15.04 13.48
N LEU A 397 22.21 -14.04 12.78
CA LEU A 397 22.66 -14.22 11.40
C LEU A 397 23.84 -15.20 11.31
N ILE A 398 24.83 -15.11 12.20
CA ILE A 398 25.94 -16.08 12.25
C ILE A 398 25.41 -17.49 12.50
N ASP A 399 24.52 -17.65 13.48
CA ASP A 399 23.95 -18.96 13.80
C ASP A 399 23.13 -19.52 12.62
N HIS A 400 22.53 -18.67 11.78
CA HIS A 400 21.92 -19.08 10.52
C HIS A 400 22.92 -19.59 9.49
N TYR A 401 24.00 -18.86 9.23
CA TYR A 401 25.01 -19.27 8.25
C TYR A 401 25.88 -20.44 8.73
N GLU A 402 26.09 -20.60 10.04
CA GLU A 402 26.71 -21.78 10.65
C GLU A 402 25.73 -22.97 10.78
N SER A 403 24.48 -22.83 10.30
CA SER A 403 23.42 -23.85 10.37
C SER A 403 23.10 -24.32 11.80
N SER A 404 23.35 -23.47 12.80
CA SER A 404 22.96 -23.71 14.19
C SER A 404 21.48 -23.35 14.44
N ILE A 405 20.96 -22.31 13.79
CA ILE A 405 19.56 -21.86 13.88
C ILE A 405 19.06 -21.44 12.51
N HIS A 406 17.98 -22.03 11.99
CA HIS A 406 17.44 -21.62 10.70
C HIS A 406 16.35 -20.54 10.85
N LEU A 407 16.75 -19.28 10.63
CA LEU A 407 15.82 -18.16 10.40
C LEU A 407 14.93 -18.39 9.17
N THR A 408 13.67 -17.93 9.25
CA THR A 408 12.81 -17.83 8.06
C THR A 408 13.35 -16.81 7.07
N LYS A 409 12.94 -16.85 5.80
CA LYS A 409 13.40 -15.87 4.80
C LYS A 409 13.09 -14.43 5.24
N LEU A 410 11.89 -14.21 5.78
CA LEU A 410 11.49 -12.89 6.26
C LEU A 410 12.37 -12.41 7.42
N GLU A 411 12.62 -13.26 8.41
CA GLU A 411 13.50 -12.91 9.54
C GLU A 411 14.92 -12.65 9.08
N LEU A 412 15.48 -13.54 8.25
CA LEU A 412 16.81 -13.40 7.67
C LEU A 412 16.98 -12.04 6.99
N ILE A 413 16.08 -11.69 6.08
CA ILE A 413 16.18 -10.45 5.31
C ILE A 413 15.95 -9.23 6.21
N SER A 414 14.99 -9.30 7.14
CA SER A 414 14.69 -8.18 8.05
C SER A 414 15.87 -7.87 8.96
N ILE A 415 16.43 -8.89 9.61
CA ILE A 415 17.58 -8.76 10.51
C ILE A 415 18.83 -8.33 9.72
N ALA A 416 19.09 -8.94 8.56
CA ALA A 416 20.21 -8.56 7.70
C ALA A 416 20.12 -7.10 7.25
N LEU A 417 18.94 -6.65 6.81
CA LEU A 417 18.74 -5.27 6.38
C LEU A 417 18.95 -4.28 7.55
N GLU A 418 18.45 -4.60 8.75
CA GLU A 418 18.67 -3.78 9.94
C GLU A 418 20.16 -3.68 10.29
N CYS A 419 20.87 -4.81 10.28
CA CYS A 419 22.32 -4.84 10.56
C CYS A 419 23.09 -4.03 9.51
N LEU A 420 22.83 -4.24 8.22
CA LEU A 420 23.52 -3.52 7.14
C LEU A 420 23.29 -2.00 7.19
N LYS A 421 22.08 -1.56 7.55
CA LYS A 421 21.72 -0.13 7.57
C LYS A 421 22.29 0.66 8.74
N ARG A 422 22.63 -0.01 9.84
CA ARG A 422 23.36 0.62 10.95
C ARG A 422 24.83 0.92 10.59
N ARG A 423 25.33 0.43 9.45
CA ARG A 423 26.74 0.59 9.06
C ARG A 423 26.95 1.81 8.19
N GLN A 424 28.18 2.33 8.24
CA GLN A 424 28.62 3.44 7.42
C GLN A 424 28.83 2.97 5.97
N THR A 425 28.32 3.78 5.03
CA THR A 425 28.50 3.58 3.59
C THR A 425 29.30 4.75 3.02
N GLU A 426 30.50 4.46 2.53
CA GLU A 426 31.17 5.32 1.55
C GLU A 426 30.43 5.11 0.22
N LYS A 427 29.24 5.72 0.08
CA LYS A 427 28.30 5.46 -1.02
C LYS A 427 29.03 5.52 -2.36
N ARG A 428 29.32 4.36 -2.96
CA ARG A 428 29.76 4.28 -4.34
C ARG A 428 28.55 4.40 -5.25
N MET A 429 27.43 3.81 -4.84
CA MET A 429 26.13 3.92 -5.50
C MET A 429 25.02 4.14 -4.48
N ALA A 430 23.85 4.57 -4.96
CA ALA A 430 22.69 4.78 -4.10
C ALA A 430 22.20 3.46 -3.46
N GLY A 431 22.31 2.33 -4.19
CA GLY A 431 21.82 1.01 -3.79
C GLY A 431 22.80 0.11 -3.03
N ASP A 432 23.94 0.61 -2.52
CA ASP A 432 25.00 -0.21 -1.90
C ASP A 432 24.48 -1.19 -0.83
N VAL A 433 23.50 -0.77 -0.03
CA VAL A 433 22.91 -1.63 1.00
C VAL A 433 22.13 -2.81 0.41
N ALA A 434 21.34 -2.57 -0.64
CA ALA A 434 20.64 -3.62 -1.36
C ALA A 434 21.64 -4.59 -2.00
N TYR A 435 22.74 -4.10 -2.56
CA TYR A 435 23.76 -4.96 -3.16
C TYR A 435 24.59 -5.74 -2.12
N ALA A 436 24.83 -5.18 -0.93
CA ALA A 436 25.42 -5.94 0.18
C ALA A 436 24.46 -7.05 0.66
N LEU A 437 23.16 -6.75 0.76
CA LEU A 437 22.12 -7.74 1.09
C LEU A 437 22.01 -8.82 0.00
N GLN A 438 22.13 -8.45 -1.27
CA GLN A 438 22.17 -9.38 -2.40
C GLN A 438 23.25 -10.45 -2.21
N GLY A 439 24.39 -10.07 -1.63
CA GLY A 439 25.47 -10.98 -1.26
C GLY A 439 25.04 -12.09 -0.29
N LEU A 440 24.01 -11.87 0.54
CA LEU A 440 23.49 -12.79 1.55
C LEU A 440 22.38 -13.72 1.01
N LEU A 441 21.78 -13.39 -0.13
CA LEU A 441 20.62 -14.09 -0.70
C LEU A 441 20.99 -15.04 -1.84
N ARG A 442 20.00 -15.86 -2.25
CA ARG A 442 20.19 -16.87 -3.30
C ARG A 442 20.26 -16.25 -4.69
N GLN A 443 19.26 -15.47 -5.06
CA GLN A 443 19.20 -14.83 -6.37
C GLN A 443 19.87 -13.46 -6.31
N ARG A 444 20.66 -13.18 -7.34
CA ARG A 444 21.54 -12.02 -7.39
C ARG A 444 21.34 -11.32 -8.73
N PRO A 445 20.36 -10.40 -8.82
CA PRO A 445 20.12 -9.67 -10.06
C PRO A 445 21.34 -8.83 -10.44
N ARG A 446 21.43 -8.43 -11.71
CA ARG A 446 22.49 -7.53 -12.17
C ARG A 446 22.44 -6.20 -11.41
N VAL A 447 23.62 -5.71 -11.10
CA VAL A 447 23.84 -4.40 -10.47
C VAL A 447 23.68 -3.34 -11.55
N LEU A 448 22.87 -2.32 -11.31
CA LEU A 448 22.65 -1.20 -12.23
C LEU A 448 23.05 0.09 -11.53
N GLN A 449 23.91 0.89 -12.18
CA GLN A 449 24.40 2.14 -11.58
C GLN A 449 23.32 3.23 -11.51
N SER A 450 22.33 3.18 -12.40
CA SER A 450 21.20 4.12 -12.42
C SER A 450 20.16 3.87 -11.33
N ASP A 451 20.25 2.76 -10.60
CA ASP A 451 19.25 2.39 -9.60
C ASP A 451 19.36 3.22 -8.32
N SER A 452 18.22 3.67 -7.82
CA SER A 452 18.11 4.18 -6.46
C SER A 452 18.19 3.05 -5.42
N ASP A 453 18.35 3.42 -4.14
CA ASP A 453 18.27 2.47 -3.01
C ASP A 453 16.96 1.65 -3.02
N PHE A 454 15.83 2.32 -3.28
CA PHE A 454 14.52 1.66 -3.31
C PHE A 454 14.39 0.72 -4.50
N GLN A 455 14.81 1.15 -5.69
CA GLN A 455 14.73 0.36 -6.92
C GLN A 455 15.63 -0.88 -6.86
N ALA A 456 16.88 -0.72 -6.39
CA ALA A 456 17.81 -1.83 -6.20
C ALA A 456 17.23 -2.88 -5.24
N PHE A 457 16.66 -2.43 -4.11
CA PHE A 457 16.00 -3.34 -3.17
C PHE A 457 14.74 -3.99 -3.75
N ALA A 458 13.92 -3.26 -4.49
CA ALA A 458 12.71 -3.80 -5.10
C ALA A 458 13.04 -4.90 -6.12
N ARG A 459 14.06 -4.70 -6.97
CA ARG A 459 14.54 -5.74 -7.88
C ARG A 459 15.06 -6.97 -7.13
N LEU A 460 15.80 -6.75 -6.05
CA LEU A 460 16.31 -7.85 -5.21
C LEU A 460 15.18 -8.64 -4.54
N SER A 461 14.17 -7.95 -4.01
CA SER A 461 13.00 -8.54 -3.34
C SER A 461 12.19 -9.40 -4.32
N LEU A 462 11.97 -8.90 -5.54
CA LEU A 462 11.28 -9.63 -6.62
C LEU A 462 12.07 -10.86 -7.08
N ALA A 463 13.38 -10.75 -7.24
CA ALA A 463 14.22 -11.87 -7.70
C ALA A 463 14.27 -13.02 -6.69
N ASN A 464 14.22 -12.72 -5.38
CA ASN A 464 14.37 -13.73 -4.32
C ASN A 464 13.05 -14.32 -3.80
N ASP A 465 11.89 -13.84 -4.26
CA ASP A 465 10.58 -14.15 -3.68
C ASP A 465 10.63 -14.08 -2.15
N SER A 466 10.86 -12.85 -1.67
CA SER A 466 11.20 -12.52 -0.28
C SER A 466 9.98 -12.53 0.64
N ASP A 467 9.07 -13.50 0.47
CA ASP A 467 7.77 -13.58 1.15
C ASP A 467 6.98 -12.26 1.11
N MET A 468 7.03 -11.54 -0.02
CA MET A 468 6.38 -10.24 -0.20
C MET A 468 6.82 -9.18 0.84
N LEU A 469 8.10 -9.20 1.24
CA LEU A 469 8.68 -8.27 2.22
C LEU A 469 8.42 -6.80 1.85
N LEU A 470 8.66 -6.43 0.59
CA LEU A 470 8.48 -5.04 0.17
C LEU A 470 7.01 -4.61 0.31
N GLU A 471 6.06 -5.45 -0.09
CA GLU A 471 4.63 -5.20 0.07
C GLU A 471 4.23 -5.05 1.54
N ARG A 472 4.82 -5.84 2.43
CA ARG A 472 4.64 -5.70 3.89
C ARG A 472 5.15 -4.36 4.39
N LEU A 473 6.35 -3.94 3.96
CA LEU A 473 6.94 -2.63 4.31
C LEU A 473 6.07 -1.48 3.81
N LEU A 474 5.55 -1.56 2.57
CA LEU A 474 4.65 -0.56 2.01
C LEU A 474 3.38 -0.39 2.85
N CYS A 475 2.93 -1.45 3.54
CA CYS A 475 1.75 -1.44 4.41
C CYS A 475 2.02 -1.01 5.85
N LEU A 476 3.24 -0.62 6.20
CA LEU A 476 3.53 -0.06 7.53
C LEU A 476 3.04 1.38 7.65
N LYS A 477 2.53 1.70 8.85
CA LYS A 477 2.32 3.07 9.27
C LYS A 477 3.52 3.48 10.11
N LEU A 478 4.34 4.37 9.55
CA LEU A 478 5.54 4.87 10.21
C LEU A 478 5.16 5.96 11.24
N LYS A 479 6.00 6.13 12.26
CA LYS A 479 5.84 7.21 13.26
C LYS A 479 6.09 8.58 12.64
N ASP A 480 7.09 8.65 11.77
CA ASP A 480 7.37 9.83 10.95
C ASP A 480 7.04 9.51 9.49
N ASN A 481 6.17 10.31 8.88
CA ASN A 481 5.78 10.15 7.48
C ASN A 481 6.94 10.40 6.50
N ARG A 482 8.02 11.05 6.95
CA ARG A 482 9.24 11.29 6.16
C ARG A 482 10.37 10.32 6.49
N ALA A 483 10.11 9.34 7.36
CA ALA A 483 11.07 8.27 7.62
C ALA A 483 11.42 7.53 6.32
N PRO A 484 12.64 6.99 6.23
CA PRO A 484 13.04 6.20 5.07
C PRO A 484 12.10 5.01 4.82
N TRP A 485 11.91 4.64 3.55
CA TRP A 485 10.99 3.57 3.12
C TRP A 485 11.22 2.20 3.78
N HIS A 486 12.42 1.99 4.30
CA HIS A 486 12.90 0.75 4.89
C HIS A 486 12.76 0.71 6.42
N GLU A 487 12.24 1.76 7.04
CA GLU A 487 11.91 1.77 8.46
C GLU A 487 10.87 0.67 8.73
N MET A 488 11.17 -0.21 9.69
CA MET A 488 10.33 -1.36 10.02
C MET A 488 9.47 -1.14 11.26
N GLN A 489 9.61 0.02 11.93
CA GLN A 489 8.85 0.35 13.13
C GLN A 489 7.43 0.81 12.79
N ASP A 490 6.47 -0.05 13.08
CA ASP A 490 5.05 0.23 12.93
C ASP A 490 4.48 0.98 14.15
N VAL A 491 3.64 1.99 13.90
CA VAL A 491 2.90 2.72 14.95
C VAL A 491 2.00 1.80 15.77
N TRP A 492 1.44 0.75 15.14
CA TRP A 492 0.58 -0.23 15.83
C TRP A 492 1.36 -1.41 16.41
N GLY A 493 2.70 -1.38 16.38
CA GLY A 493 3.55 -2.44 16.89
C GLY A 493 3.35 -3.79 16.20
N ALA A 494 2.89 -3.80 14.94
CA ALA A 494 2.87 -5.02 14.15
C ALA A 494 4.26 -5.33 13.61
N LYS A 495 4.63 -6.61 13.67
CA LYS A 495 5.85 -7.09 13.03
C LYS A 495 5.56 -7.45 11.58
N LEU A 496 6.60 -7.54 10.73
CA LEU A 496 6.41 -7.80 9.30
C LEU A 496 5.70 -9.13 9.03
N TRP A 497 5.93 -10.17 9.84
CA TRP A 497 5.23 -11.45 9.71
C TRP A 497 3.76 -11.42 10.16
N ASP A 498 3.34 -10.41 10.94
CA ASP A 498 1.92 -10.22 11.32
C ASP A 498 1.10 -9.64 10.15
N ILE A 499 1.76 -9.26 9.05
CA ILE A 499 1.17 -8.57 7.90
C ILE A 499 1.10 -9.53 6.71
N THR A 500 -0.11 -9.75 6.21
CA THR A 500 -0.38 -10.55 5.02
C THR A 500 -0.78 -9.64 3.87
N PRO A 501 0.11 -9.39 2.88
CA PRO A 501 -0.21 -8.54 1.74
C PRO A 501 -1.40 -9.04 0.93
N ILE A 502 -2.15 -8.10 0.35
CA ILE A 502 -3.28 -8.34 -0.55
C ILE A 502 -2.86 -7.98 -1.98
N CYS A 503 -2.10 -6.91 -2.16
CA CYS A 503 -1.49 -6.54 -3.43
C CYS A 503 -0.09 -7.15 -3.57
N GLN A 504 0.36 -7.34 -4.80
CA GLN A 504 1.69 -7.84 -5.13
C GLN A 504 2.43 -6.85 -6.02
N ILE A 505 3.74 -6.70 -5.84
CA ILE A 505 4.56 -5.93 -6.77
C ILE A 505 4.91 -6.83 -7.95
N SER A 506 4.62 -6.34 -9.15
CA SER A 506 4.88 -7.07 -10.40
C SER A 506 6.18 -6.66 -11.07
N GLU A 507 6.57 -5.39 -10.99
CA GLU A 507 7.65 -4.82 -11.79
C GLU A 507 8.20 -3.55 -11.13
N VAL A 508 9.50 -3.30 -11.31
CA VAL A 508 10.17 -2.05 -10.92
C VAL A 508 10.28 -1.16 -12.15
N VAL A 509 9.92 0.11 -12.01
CA VAL A 509 9.93 1.11 -13.09
C VAL A 509 10.88 2.24 -12.69
N GLU A 510 11.19 3.12 -13.65
CA GLU A 510 11.99 4.32 -13.45
C GLU A 510 11.39 5.27 -12.38
N ASN A 511 12.22 6.16 -11.82
CA ASN A 511 11.85 7.20 -10.85
C ASN A 511 11.23 6.70 -9.54
N ASP A 512 11.83 5.71 -8.88
CA ASP A 512 11.37 5.18 -7.58
C ASP A 512 9.92 4.66 -7.60
N THR A 513 9.48 4.19 -8.77
CA THR A 513 8.13 3.67 -8.96
C THR A 513 8.12 2.16 -9.13
N VAL A 514 7.06 1.53 -8.63
CA VAL A 514 6.78 0.10 -8.78
C VAL A 514 5.38 -0.09 -9.34
N ILE A 515 5.16 -1.18 -10.07
CA ILE A 515 3.83 -1.56 -10.53
C ILE A 515 3.21 -2.54 -9.54
N LEU A 516 2.11 -2.13 -8.91
CA LEU A 516 1.27 -3.00 -8.10
C LEU A 516 0.30 -3.78 -9.00
N GLY A 517 0.40 -5.10 -8.96
CA GLY A 517 -0.53 -6.05 -9.53
C GLY A 517 -1.60 -6.49 -8.52
N ASP A 518 -2.77 -6.89 -9.04
CA ASP A 518 -3.92 -7.40 -8.28
C ASP A 518 -4.42 -6.49 -7.14
N ALA A 519 -4.08 -5.20 -7.21
CA ALA A 519 -4.52 -4.23 -6.22
C ALA A 519 -6.05 -4.08 -6.25
N LYS A 520 -6.67 -3.98 -5.08
CA LYS A 520 -8.07 -3.52 -4.97
C LYS A 520 -8.08 -2.08 -4.50
N GLY A 521 -8.98 -1.26 -5.00
CA GLY A 521 -9.01 0.12 -4.56
C GLY A 521 -10.24 0.91 -4.98
N ALA A 522 -10.45 2.03 -4.30
CA ALA A 522 -11.62 2.86 -4.42
C ALA A 522 -11.23 4.34 -4.53
N MET A 523 -12.06 5.12 -5.21
CA MET A 523 -11.90 6.57 -5.32
C MET A 523 -12.45 7.28 -4.08
N VAL A 524 -11.72 8.29 -3.59
CA VAL A 524 -12.16 9.15 -2.48
C VAL A 524 -12.76 10.43 -3.06
N ASN A 525 -13.98 10.78 -2.66
CA ASN A 525 -14.65 12.00 -3.10
C ASN A 525 -14.39 13.16 -2.11
N TRP A 526 -13.85 14.26 -2.60
CA TRP A 526 -13.56 15.49 -1.83
C TRP A 526 -14.44 16.68 -2.22
N GLU A 527 -15.26 16.56 -3.27
CA GLU A 527 -15.97 17.71 -3.85
C GLU A 527 -17.27 18.04 -3.10
N PHE A 528 -18.11 17.03 -2.87
CA PHE A 528 -19.38 17.21 -2.20
C PHE A 528 -19.85 15.91 -1.53
N LEU A 529 -20.58 16.09 -0.42
CA LEU A 529 -21.28 15.01 0.26
C LEU A 529 -22.61 14.77 -0.45
N GLU A 530 -22.85 13.53 -0.88
CA GLU A 530 -24.11 13.13 -1.49
C GLU A 530 -25.00 12.40 -0.48
N ALA A 531 -26.31 12.48 -0.69
CA ALA A 531 -27.25 11.63 0.02
C ALA A 531 -27.02 10.15 -0.38
N ILE A 532 -27.05 9.26 0.60
CA ILE A 532 -26.65 7.86 0.44
C ILE A 532 -27.87 6.95 0.49
N ASP A 533 -27.93 5.98 -0.43
CA ASP A 533 -28.93 4.93 -0.36
C ASP A 533 -28.53 3.86 0.67
N TYR A 534 -29.48 3.44 1.50
CA TYR A 534 -29.28 2.37 2.48
C TYR A 534 -30.50 1.46 2.55
N GLU A 535 -30.24 0.20 2.86
CA GLU A 535 -31.28 -0.80 3.09
C GLU A 535 -31.75 -0.72 4.54
N ALA A 536 -32.98 -0.26 4.69
CA ALA A 536 -33.70 -0.26 5.97
C ALA A 536 -34.16 -1.67 6.36
N THR A 537 -34.21 -1.92 7.67
CA THR A 537 -34.68 -3.15 8.29
C THR A 537 -36.10 -3.49 7.81
N HIS A 538 -36.41 -4.78 7.58
CA HIS A 538 -37.74 -5.25 7.17
C HIS A 538 -38.94 -4.62 7.95
N PRO A 539 -38.90 -4.45 9.28
CA PRO A 539 -40.00 -3.81 10.01
C PRO A 539 -40.21 -2.32 9.68
N GLN A 540 -39.18 -1.60 9.20
CA GLN A 540 -39.33 -0.19 8.80
C GLN A 540 -40.09 -0.05 7.48
N ARG A 541 -39.89 -0.97 6.53
CA ARG A 541 -40.70 -1.00 5.29
C ARG A 541 -42.18 -1.16 5.60
N PHE A 542 -42.51 -2.02 6.56
CA PHE A 542 -43.87 -2.21 7.03
C PHE A 542 -44.43 -0.94 7.70
N GLY A 543 -43.63 -0.26 8.53
CA GLY A 543 -44.03 1.00 9.17
C GLY A 543 -44.33 2.12 8.16
N TRP A 544 -43.50 2.29 7.13
CA TRP A 544 -43.77 3.25 6.05
C TRP A 544 -45.02 2.88 5.24
N GLY A 545 -45.22 1.59 4.95
CA GLY A 545 -46.44 1.09 4.33
C GLY A 545 -47.71 1.37 5.16
N LEU A 546 -47.63 1.13 6.47
CA LEU A 546 -48.71 1.41 7.42
C LEU A 546 -49.02 2.91 7.48
N LEU A 547 -48.00 3.77 7.49
CA LEU A 547 -48.17 5.22 7.47
C LEU A 547 -48.90 5.69 6.20
N ARG A 548 -48.57 5.13 5.02
CA ARG A 548 -49.28 5.43 3.76
C ARG A 548 -50.75 4.99 3.81
N ILE A 549 -51.02 3.82 4.37
CA ILE A 549 -52.39 3.31 4.56
C ILE A 549 -53.18 4.22 5.50
N CYS A 550 -52.62 4.59 6.66
CA CYS A 550 -53.25 5.49 7.61
C CYS A 550 -53.51 6.88 7.00
N SER A 551 -52.56 7.42 6.25
CA SER A 551 -52.68 8.68 5.53
C SER A 551 -53.82 8.65 4.50
N TYR A 552 -53.94 7.56 3.73
CA TYR A 552 -55.03 7.37 2.79
C TYR A 552 -56.40 7.36 3.48
N PHE A 553 -56.56 6.61 4.58
CA PHE A 553 -57.83 6.57 5.32
C PHE A 553 -58.19 7.92 5.94
N SER A 554 -57.22 8.67 6.45
CA SER A 554 -57.43 10.04 6.94
C SER A 554 -57.88 11.00 5.83
N MET A 555 -57.32 10.90 4.63
CA MET A 555 -57.75 11.70 3.47
C MET A 555 -59.18 11.34 3.03
N VAL A 556 -59.50 10.05 2.94
CA VAL A 556 -60.85 9.57 2.58
C VAL A 556 -61.88 10.06 3.60
N PHE A 557 -61.54 10.04 4.90
CA PHE A 557 -62.40 10.57 5.95
C PHE A 557 -62.71 12.06 5.73
N ILE A 558 -61.68 12.89 5.54
CA ILE A 558 -61.84 14.34 5.33
C ILE A 558 -62.67 14.64 4.08
N ILE A 559 -62.39 13.94 2.97
CA ILE A 559 -63.19 14.09 1.73
C ILE A 559 -64.64 13.69 1.98
N SER A 560 -64.87 12.60 2.72
CA SER A 560 -66.23 12.17 3.07
C SER A 560 -66.97 13.20 3.93
N VAL A 561 -66.30 13.83 4.91
CA VAL A 561 -66.86 14.93 5.71
C VAL A 561 -67.25 16.10 4.82
N VAL A 562 -66.35 16.55 3.95
CA VAL A 562 -66.57 17.73 3.08
C VAL A 562 -67.69 17.48 2.06
N VAL A 563 -67.71 16.30 1.42
CA VAL A 563 -68.72 15.96 0.41
C VAL A 563 -70.09 15.74 1.04
N MET A 564 -70.17 15.15 2.24
CA MET A 564 -71.46 14.82 2.86
C MET A 564 -72.06 15.95 3.71
N SER A 565 -71.24 16.89 4.21
CA SER A 565 -71.68 18.08 4.94
C SER A 565 -72.85 18.85 4.29
N PRO A 566 -72.84 19.15 2.96
CA PRO A 566 -73.94 19.87 2.32
C PRO A 566 -75.22 19.03 2.14
N PHE A 567 -75.16 17.71 2.22
CA PHE A 567 -76.33 16.83 2.06
C PHE A 567 -77.05 16.54 3.40
N TRP A 568 -76.45 16.95 4.52
CA TRP A 568 -76.98 16.73 5.86
C TRP A 568 -78.38 17.34 6.10
N PRO A 569 -78.70 18.56 5.62
CA PRO A 569 -80.01 19.17 5.90
C PRO A 569 -81.14 18.70 4.98
N GLN A 570 -80.86 17.97 3.90
CA GLN A 570 -81.76 17.93 2.73
C GLN A 570 -82.46 16.58 2.46
N ARG A 571 -82.28 15.56 3.31
CA ARG A 571 -83.01 14.28 3.21
C ARG A 571 -83.39 13.75 4.60
N SER A 572 -84.65 13.98 5.02
CA SER A 572 -85.20 13.34 6.22
C SER A 572 -85.88 12.01 5.85
N GLY A 573 -85.23 10.89 6.18
CA GLY A 573 -85.82 9.56 6.03
C GLY A 573 -85.20 8.61 7.04
N ARG A 574 -86.02 7.97 7.89
CA ARG A 574 -85.59 7.14 9.04
C ARG A 574 -84.53 6.08 8.71
N ARG A 575 -84.58 5.50 7.49
CA ARG A 575 -83.56 4.55 7.00
C ARG A 575 -82.25 5.24 6.61
N PHE A 576 -82.33 6.41 5.98
CA PHE A 576 -81.17 7.20 5.56
C PHE A 576 -80.39 7.71 6.78
N ASP A 577 -81.10 8.19 7.81
CA ASP A 577 -80.49 8.67 9.06
C ASP A 577 -79.74 7.55 9.81
N THR A 578 -80.29 6.33 9.81
CA THR A 578 -79.66 5.18 10.48
C THR A 578 -78.40 4.71 9.73
N PHE A 579 -78.46 4.61 8.40
CA PHE A 579 -77.29 4.27 7.58
C PHE A 579 -76.18 5.31 7.71
N PHE A 580 -76.53 6.60 7.66
CA PHE A 580 -75.56 7.68 7.77
C PHE A 580 -74.93 7.75 9.17
N SER A 581 -75.72 7.55 10.22
CA SER A 581 -75.22 7.49 11.61
C SER A 581 -74.21 6.36 11.80
N ASN A 582 -74.50 5.16 11.29
CA ASN A 582 -73.60 4.01 11.43
C ASN A 582 -72.33 4.18 10.60
N PHE A 583 -72.44 4.72 9.37
CA PHE A 583 -71.30 5.06 8.54
C PHE A 583 -70.39 6.10 9.22
N TRP A 584 -70.98 7.16 9.78
CA TRP A 584 -70.24 8.21 10.49
C TRP A 584 -69.53 7.68 11.73
N LYS A 585 -70.17 6.81 12.52
CA LYS A 585 -69.54 6.15 13.68
C LYS A 585 -68.35 5.27 13.26
N ALA A 586 -68.49 4.50 12.20
CA ALA A 586 -67.40 3.67 11.67
C ALA A 586 -66.24 4.52 11.14
N ALA A 587 -66.55 5.57 10.36
CA ALA A 587 -65.57 6.49 9.80
C ALA A 587 -64.81 7.27 10.90
N LEU A 588 -65.53 7.75 11.93
CA LEU A 588 -64.94 8.39 13.10
C LEU A 588 -64.07 7.42 13.90
N GLY A 589 -64.50 6.17 14.09
CA GLY A 589 -63.72 5.14 14.76
C GLY A 589 -62.40 4.86 14.05
N VAL A 590 -62.42 4.72 12.71
CA VAL A 590 -61.21 4.57 11.89
C VAL A 590 -60.30 5.80 12.00
N PHE A 591 -60.88 7.01 12.01
CA PHE A 591 -60.09 8.24 12.17
C PHE A 591 -59.40 8.31 13.54
N VAL A 592 -60.12 8.03 14.63
CA VAL A 592 -59.56 8.02 16.00
C VAL A 592 -58.47 6.95 16.14
N ALA A 593 -58.68 5.76 15.57
CA ALA A 593 -57.67 4.71 15.54
C ALA A 593 -56.40 5.18 14.79
N ASN A 594 -56.56 5.80 13.61
CA ASN A 594 -55.43 6.35 12.86
C ASN A 594 -54.68 7.45 13.63
N VAL A 595 -55.40 8.37 14.28
CA VAL A 595 -54.79 9.44 15.10
C VAL A 595 -53.96 8.87 16.26
N THR A 596 -54.31 7.68 16.76
CA THR A 596 -53.56 7.01 17.83
C THR A 596 -52.38 6.20 17.29
N VAL A 597 -52.56 5.50 16.17
CA VAL A 597 -51.54 4.64 15.57
C VAL A 597 -50.43 5.46 14.89
N VAL A 598 -50.76 6.56 14.21
CA VAL A 598 -49.78 7.37 13.47
C VAL A 598 -48.64 7.88 14.35
N PRO A 599 -48.87 8.52 15.52
CA PRO A 599 -47.79 8.95 16.40
C PRO A 599 -46.91 7.79 16.89
N TRP A 600 -47.48 6.61 17.13
CA TRP A 600 -46.74 5.42 17.55
C TRP A 600 -45.85 4.89 16.42
N VAL A 601 -46.39 4.77 15.20
CA VAL A 601 -45.63 4.33 14.02
C VAL A 601 -44.52 5.33 13.67
N VAL A 602 -44.79 6.64 13.75
CA VAL A 602 -43.77 7.67 13.55
C VAL A 602 -42.66 7.54 14.60
N ARG A 603 -43.00 7.44 15.89
CA ARG A 603 -41.98 7.20 16.93
C ARG A 603 -41.18 5.92 16.69
N TYR A 604 -41.82 4.86 16.20
CA TYR A 604 -41.15 3.60 15.87
C TYR A 604 -40.18 3.74 14.70
N LEU A 605 -40.58 4.42 13.62
CA LEU A 605 -39.75 4.65 12.44
C LEU A 605 -38.53 5.54 12.72
N TYR A 606 -38.69 6.54 13.59
CA TYR A 606 -37.62 7.49 13.93
C TYR A 606 -36.75 7.04 15.12
N LYS A 607 -37.09 5.93 15.80
CA LYS A 607 -36.26 5.35 16.85
C LYS A 607 -35.15 4.51 16.21
N SER A 608 -33.93 5.04 16.26
CA SER A 608 -32.63 4.46 15.84
C SER A 608 -32.71 3.29 14.84
N PRO A 609 -32.72 3.56 13.53
CA PRO A 609 -32.61 2.55 12.48
C PRO A 609 -31.28 1.79 12.62
N GLU A 610 -31.34 0.48 12.84
CA GLU A 610 -30.21 -0.38 12.55
C GLU A 610 -30.05 -0.46 11.03
N VAL A 611 -29.00 0.19 10.51
CA VAL A 611 -28.66 0.16 9.09
C VAL A 611 -28.00 -1.18 8.79
N HIS A 612 -28.68 -2.06 8.05
CA HIS A 612 -28.11 -3.35 7.68
C HIS A 612 -27.05 -3.23 6.58
N GLN A 613 -27.31 -2.41 5.56
CA GLN A 613 -26.37 -2.16 4.47
C GLN A 613 -26.52 -0.73 3.96
N ALA A 614 -25.43 0.03 3.94
CA ALA A 614 -25.34 1.31 3.26
C ALA A 614 -24.52 1.18 1.97
N GLN A 615 -24.76 2.08 1.02
CA GLN A 615 -23.98 2.17 -0.20
C GLN A 615 -22.51 2.44 0.14
N ALA A 616 -21.60 1.65 -0.43
CA ALA A 616 -20.17 1.75 -0.18
C ALA A 616 -19.56 2.96 -0.90
N ARG A 617 -19.23 4.03 -0.16
CA ARG A 617 -18.64 5.26 -0.67
C ARG A 617 -17.61 5.80 0.32
N LEU A 618 -16.63 6.52 -0.21
CA LEU A 618 -15.56 7.13 0.57
C LEU A 618 -15.59 8.63 0.34
N TYR A 619 -15.64 9.38 1.42
CA TYR A 619 -15.61 10.83 1.41
C TYR A 619 -14.43 11.34 2.23
N GLY A 620 -13.73 12.32 1.68
CA GLY A 620 -12.66 13.02 2.38
C GLY A 620 -13.14 14.39 2.87
N VAL A 621 -12.77 14.75 4.09
CA VAL A 621 -13.02 16.07 4.67
C VAL A 621 -11.73 16.60 5.28
N ALA A 622 -11.43 17.89 5.06
CA ALA A 622 -10.29 18.55 5.70
C ALA A 622 -10.59 18.80 7.19
N GLY A 623 -9.63 18.52 8.06
CA GLY A 623 -9.76 18.66 9.51
C GLY A 623 -10.70 17.65 10.15
N ARG A 624 -11.22 17.99 11.33
CA ARG A 624 -12.16 17.16 12.11
C ARG A 624 -13.59 17.69 11.95
N PRO A 625 -14.45 17.04 11.14
CA PRO A 625 -15.84 17.46 11.01
C PRO A 625 -16.67 17.07 12.24
N ASN A 626 -17.77 17.80 12.46
CA ASN A 626 -18.83 17.35 13.37
C ASN A 626 -19.63 16.22 12.69
N LEU A 627 -19.54 15.00 13.23
CA LEU A 627 -20.18 13.81 12.65
C LEU A 627 -21.69 13.94 12.56
N GLY A 628 -22.36 14.59 13.53
CA GLY A 628 -23.81 14.77 13.49
C GLY A 628 -24.26 15.60 12.29
N ARG A 629 -23.48 16.64 11.94
CA ARG A 629 -23.74 17.46 10.74
C ARG A 629 -23.48 16.69 9.44
N VAL A 630 -22.44 15.86 9.42
CA VAL A 630 -22.15 14.98 8.27
C VAL A 630 -23.29 13.99 8.07
N GLU A 631 -23.79 13.41 9.15
CA GLU A 631 -24.89 12.45 9.13
C GLU A 631 -26.20 13.09 8.65
N GLU A 632 -26.49 14.31 9.12
CA GLU A 632 -27.63 15.10 8.66
C GLU A 632 -27.57 15.35 7.13
N LEU A 633 -26.38 15.61 6.58
CA LEU A 633 -26.20 15.83 5.15
C LEU A 633 -26.30 14.54 4.32
N MET A 634 -25.76 13.43 4.81
CA MET A 634 -25.72 12.15 4.08
C MET A 634 -27.03 11.36 4.18
N PHE A 635 -27.65 11.35 5.36
CA PHE A 635 -28.80 10.51 5.69
C PHE A 635 -30.06 11.31 6.02
N GLY A 636 -29.98 12.64 6.10
CA GLY A 636 -31.11 13.52 6.38
C GLY A 636 -31.45 13.70 7.87
N SER A 637 -30.72 13.04 8.77
CA SER A 637 -30.90 13.18 10.23
C SER A 637 -29.65 12.76 11.00
N ASP A 638 -29.42 13.39 12.14
CA ASP A 638 -28.41 13.01 13.12
C ASP A 638 -28.99 11.96 14.08
N GLN A 639 -28.53 10.71 13.94
CA GLN A 639 -28.95 9.58 14.77
C GLN A 639 -27.76 8.88 15.45
N GLY A 640 -26.55 9.48 15.36
CA GLY A 640 -25.33 8.90 15.92
C GLY A 640 -24.91 7.58 15.27
N ARG A 641 -25.24 7.38 13.98
CA ARG A 641 -24.89 6.16 13.23
C ARG A 641 -23.43 6.15 12.80
N LEU A 642 -22.89 7.33 12.46
CA LEU A 642 -21.50 7.48 12.06
C LEU A 642 -20.62 7.53 13.32
N GLN A 643 -19.72 6.56 13.47
CA GLN A 643 -18.86 6.45 14.65
C GLN A 643 -17.41 6.75 14.32
N TRP A 644 -16.67 7.34 15.26
CA TRP A 644 -15.22 7.39 15.16
C TRP A 644 -14.67 5.97 15.34
N MET A 645 -13.78 5.54 14.44
CA MET A 645 -13.15 4.24 14.60
C MET A 645 -12.25 4.25 15.85
N GLU A 646 -12.53 3.37 16.82
CA GLU A 646 -11.71 3.20 18.02
C GLU A 646 -10.29 2.74 17.61
N GLY A 647 -9.28 3.57 17.93
CA GLY A 647 -7.89 3.33 17.51
C GLY A 647 -7.55 3.84 16.10
N GLY A 648 -8.42 4.64 15.47
CA GLY A 648 -7.98 5.70 14.56
C GLY A 648 -7.00 6.60 15.32
N SER A 649 -5.90 6.97 14.67
CA SER A 649 -4.73 7.61 15.30
C SER A 649 -5.08 8.40 16.56
N SER A 650 -4.57 7.97 17.71
CA SER A 650 -4.42 8.84 18.87
C SER A 650 -3.44 9.94 18.46
N VAL A 651 -3.96 10.92 17.72
CA VAL A 651 -3.46 12.29 17.77
C VAL A 651 -3.54 12.60 19.25
N THR A 652 -2.37 12.74 19.88
CA THR A 652 -2.26 13.33 21.21
C THR A 652 -3.20 14.50 21.28
N ASP A 653 -4.08 14.54 22.29
CA ASP A 653 -4.88 15.72 22.62
C ASP A 653 -3.95 16.93 22.62
N HIS A 654 -3.96 17.70 21.53
CA HIS A 654 -3.64 19.10 21.54
C HIS A 654 -5.00 19.78 21.52
N PRO A 655 -5.52 20.18 22.70
CA PRO A 655 -6.71 20.99 22.76
C PRO A 655 -6.26 22.37 22.28
N ASP A 656 -6.48 22.66 21.01
CA ASP A 656 -6.85 23.98 20.48
C ASP A 656 -6.35 24.16 19.04
N GLY A 657 -7.31 24.46 18.17
CA GLY A 657 -7.21 25.30 16.97
C GLY A 657 -6.10 25.02 15.95
N ASP A 658 -6.47 24.55 14.76
CA ASP A 658 -5.94 24.97 13.45
C ASP A 658 -4.41 25.17 13.30
N GLU A 659 -3.59 24.46 14.07
CA GLU A 659 -2.16 24.69 14.08
C GLU A 659 -1.49 23.84 13.00
N TYR A 660 -1.29 24.47 11.84
CA TYR A 660 -0.31 24.04 10.87
C TYR A 660 1.03 23.82 11.59
N SER A 661 1.45 22.57 11.75
CA SER A 661 2.84 22.28 12.09
C SER A 661 3.70 22.69 10.88
N TYR A 662 4.16 23.94 10.89
CA TYR A 662 5.03 24.50 9.85
C TYR A 662 6.31 23.67 9.64
N GLU A 663 6.71 22.88 10.65
CA GLU A 663 7.89 22.01 10.59
C GLU A 663 7.65 20.69 9.82
N SER A 664 6.42 20.16 9.81
CA SER A 664 6.13 18.86 9.19
C SER A 664 5.44 18.95 7.82
N GLY A 665 4.73 20.05 7.52
CA GLY A 665 3.96 20.19 6.28
C GLY A 665 2.75 19.27 6.16
N LEU A 666 2.43 18.51 7.22
CA LEU A 666 1.29 17.61 7.29
C LEU A 666 0.02 18.37 7.65
N ARG A 667 -1.11 17.93 7.08
CA ARG A 667 -2.44 18.45 7.35
C ARG A 667 -3.33 17.32 7.86
N LEU A 668 -4.20 17.67 8.80
CA LEU A 668 -5.19 16.75 9.34
C LEU A 668 -6.36 16.58 8.37
N PHE A 669 -6.72 15.34 8.09
CA PHE A 669 -7.86 14.96 7.26
C PHE A 669 -8.70 13.90 7.94
N THR A 670 -9.97 13.82 7.54
CA THR A 670 -10.90 12.78 7.97
C THR A 670 -11.43 12.02 6.75
N LEU A 671 -11.31 10.70 6.78
CA LEU A 671 -11.95 9.79 5.84
C LEU A 671 -13.25 9.28 6.44
N ILE A 672 -14.35 9.40 5.70
CA ILE A 672 -15.66 8.86 6.06
C ILE A 672 -15.94 7.68 5.15
N ASP A 673 -16.11 6.50 5.75
CA ASP A 673 -16.58 5.30 5.07
C ASP A 673 -18.03 5.02 5.42
N THR A 674 -18.84 4.97 4.39
CA THR A 674 -20.28 4.80 4.51
C THR A 674 -20.68 3.33 4.49
N CYS A 675 -19.75 2.42 4.12
CA CYS A 675 -20.00 0.98 4.19
C CYS A 675 -20.01 0.49 5.64
N THR A 676 -19.00 0.87 6.43
CA THR A 676 -18.85 0.51 7.84
C THR A 676 -19.42 1.58 8.78
N LEU A 677 -19.93 2.70 8.24
CA LEU A 677 -20.42 3.85 9.01
C LEU A 677 -19.37 4.36 10.01
N SER A 678 -18.13 4.47 9.56
CA SER A 678 -17.01 4.88 10.40
C SER A 678 -16.27 6.08 9.83
N ALA A 679 -15.78 6.96 10.71
CA ALA A 679 -14.90 8.06 10.39
C ALA A 679 -13.49 7.80 10.96
N MET A 680 -12.45 8.05 10.16
CA MET A 680 -11.05 7.88 10.56
C MET A 680 -10.27 9.17 10.32
N GLN A 681 -9.48 9.58 11.31
CA GLN A 681 -8.53 10.68 11.17
C GLN A 681 -7.18 10.18 10.67
N PHE A 682 -6.51 11.00 9.86
CA PHE A 682 -5.15 10.76 9.40
C PHE A 682 -4.47 12.07 9.01
N GLU A 683 -3.15 12.04 8.99
CA GLU A 683 -2.31 13.16 8.56
C GLU A 683 -1.67 12.83 7.22
N ALA A 684 -1.70 13.79 6.29
CA ALA A 684 -1.11 13.68 4.96
C ALA A 684 -0.66 15.06 4.46
N GLU A 685 0.22 15.12 3.47
CA GLU A 685 0.60 16.41 2.86
C GLU A 685 -0.44 16.84 1.82
N LEU A 686 -0.94 15.87 1.05
CA LEU A 686 -1.98 16.08 0.03
C LEU A 686 -3.23 15.25 0.35
N PRO A 687 -4.42 15.75 -0.02
CA PRO A 687 -5.65 14.97 0.11
C PRO A 687 -5.57 13.73 -0.79
N PRO A 688 -5.74 12.50 -0.25
CA PRO A 688 -5.64 11.28 -1.04
C PRO A 688 -6.83 11.11 -1.99
N SER A 689 -6.57 10.92 -3.27
CA SER A 689 -7.59 10.71 -4.32
C SER A 689 -8.04 9.25 -4.42
N VAL A 690 -7.18 8.31 -4.05
CA VAL A 690 -7.42 6.87 -4.19
C VAL A 690 -7.02 6.14 -2.92
N MET A 691 -7.81 5.15 -2.52
CA MET A 691 -7.50 4.23 -1.45
C MET A 691 -7.27 2.83 -1.99
N LEU A 692 -6.12 2.21 -1.69
CA LEU A 692 -5.76 0.86 -2.11
C LEU A 692 -5.74 -0.10 -0.91
N ALA A 693 -6.23 -1.33 -1.10
CA ALA A 693 -6.08 -2.39 -0.12
C ALA A 693 -4.65 -2.93 -0.15
N GLY A 694 -3.89 -2.69 0.92
CA GLY A 694 -2.50 -3.09 1.03
C GLY A 694 -2.35 -4.48 1.62
N ALA A 695 -2.77 -4.67 2.87
CA ALA A 695 -2.54 -5.92 3.61
C ALA A 695 -3.59 -6.19 4.69
N ARG A 696 -3.70 -7.44 5.16
CA ARG A 696 -4.41 -7.80 6.39
C ARG A 696 -3.44 -7.86 7.56
N ALA A 697 -3.85 -7.34 8.71
CA ALA A 697 -3.08 -7.42 9.95
C ALA A 697 -4.03 -7.50 11.15
N ARG A 698 -3.90 -8.54 11.97
CA ARG A 698 -4.69 -8.75 13.22
C ARG A 698 -6.22 -8.58 13.04
N GLY A 699 -6.77 -9.12 11.95
CA GLY A 699 -8.22 -9.06 11.68
C GLY A 699 -8.72 -7.76 11.03
N LEU A 700 -7.87 -6.75 10.82
CA LEU A 700 -8.18 -5.53 10.08
C LEU A 700 -7.45 -5.48 8.75
N VAL A 701 -7.90 -4.61 7.85
CA VAL A 701 -7.23 -4.32 6.58
C VAL A 701 -6.51 -2.99 6.67
N ARG A 702 -5.24 -2.99 6.29
CA ARG A 702 -4.43 -1.79 6.10
C ARG A 702 -4.66 -1.24 4.71
N MET A 703 -5.16 -0.02 4.67
CA MET A 703 -5.49 0.70 3.45
C MET A 703 -4.45 1.79 3.21
N LEU A 704 -3.88 1.80 2.00
CA LEU A 704 -2.93 2.80 1.53
C LEU A 704 -3.73 3.97 0.94
N LEU A 705 -3.64 5.13 1.57
CA LEU A 705 -4.19 6.37 1.05
C LEU A 705 -3.17 6.99 0.11
N CYS A 706 -3.58 7.24 -1.13
CA CYS A 706 -2.68 7.68 -2.20
C CYS A 706 -3.20 8.95 -2.89
N SER A 707 -2.30 9.90 -3.13
CA SER A 707 -2.51 11.01 -4.05
C SER A 707 -2.23 10.53 -5.48
N TYR A 708 -2.92 11.08 -6.48
CA TYR A 708 -2.74 10.70 -7.88
C TYR A 708 -2.11 11.86 -8.66
N ASP A 709 -0.94 11.63 -9.24
CA ASP A 709 -0.33 12.54 -10.20
C ASP A 709 -0.76 12.14 -11.62
N ALA A 710 -1.52 13.03 -12.26
CA ALA A 710 -2.03 12.83 -13.61
C ALA A 710 -0.94 12.91 -14.69
N ASN A 711 0.17 13.63 -14.44
CA ASN A 711 1.23 13.81 -15.42
C ASN A 711 2.05 12.53 -15.60
N THR A 712 2.40 11.89 -14.48
CA THR A 712 3.17 10.63 -14.47
C THR A 712 2.28 9.39 -14.40
N ALA A 713 0.96 9.56 -14.24
CA ALA A 713 -0.01 8.50 -13.98
C ALA A 713 0.41 7.61 -12.80
N THR A 714 0.84 8.23 -11.70
CA THR A 714 1.42 7.57 -10.53
C THR A 714 0.58 7.82 -9.28
N LEU A 715 0.39 6.77 -8.48
CA LEU A 715 -0.16 6.88 -7.12
C LEU A 715 0.97 7.02 -6.10
N CYS A 716 1.00 8.12 -5.37
CA CYS A 716 1.98 8.37 -4.33
C CYS A 716 1.38 8.08 -2.96
N LYS A 717 2.07 7.29 -2.12
CA LYS A 717 1.63 6.97 -0.76
C LYS A 717 1.59 8.24 0.11
N GLU A 718 0.42 8.55 0.67
CA GLU A 718 0.22 9.66 1.62
C GLU A 718 0.16 9.16 3.06
N ALA A 719 -0.65 8.14 3.32
CA ALA A 719 -0.88 7.62 4.67
C ALA A 719 -1.35 6.15 4.65
N VAL A 720 -1.36 5.52 5.81
CA VAL A 720 -1.94 4.18 6.02
C VAL A 720 -2.98 4.23 7.12
N VAL A 721 -4.18 3.71 6.84
CA VAL A 721 -5.29 3.61 7.81
C VAL A 721 -5.73 2.16 7.95
N ARG A 722 -6.41 1.83 9.05
CA ARG A 722 -7.02 0.52 9.27
C ARG A 722 -8.52 0.59 9.01
N MET A 723 -9.07 -0.45 8.39
CA MET A 723 -10.49 -0.60 8.13
C MET A 723 -10.94 -2.04 8.39
N GLU A 724 -12.24 -2.24 8.54
CA GLU A 724 -12.81 -3.58 8.69
C GLU A 724 -12.66 -4.40 7.39
N THR A 725 -12.62 -5.72 7.52
CA THR A 725 -12.43 -6.64 6.38
C THR A 725 -13.58 -6.64 5.39
N VAL A 726 -14.79 -6.25 5.82
CA VAL A 726 -16.00 -6.18 4.97
C VAL A 726 -15.83 -5.23 3.79
N VAL A 727 -15.00 -4.19 3.96
CA VAL A 727 -14.66 -3.22 2.92
C VAL A 727 -14.02 -3.89 1.70
N LEU A 728 -13.18 -4.91 1.92
CA LEU A 728 -12.37 -5.54 0.87
C LEU A 728 -13.20 -6.29 -0.18
N ASP A 729 -14.34 -6.85 0.21
CA ASP A 729 -15.22 -7.61 -0.67
C ASP A 729 -16.03 -6.70 -1.59
N ARG A 730 -16.20 -5.43 -1.19
CA ARG A 730 -16.92 -4.40 -1.94
C ARG A 730 -16.00 -3.50 -2.77
N MET A 731 -14.69 -3.72 -2.74
CA MET A 731 -13.73 -2.94 -3.53
C MET A 731 -13.51 -3.53 -4.92
N PRO A 732 -13.50 -2.69 -5.98
CA PRO A 732 -13.20 -3.17 -7.31
C PRO A 732 -11.72 -3.53 -7.46
N LYS A 733 -11.44 -4.54 -8.30
CA LYS A 733 -10.09 -4.92 -8.70
C LYS A 733 -9.50 -3.91 -9.69
N LEU A 734 -8.24 -3.58 -9.47
CA LEU A 734 -7.37 -2.79 -10.34
C LEU A 734 -6.32 -3.75 -10.92
N ASN A 735 -6.04 -3.63 -12.22
CA ASN A 735 -5.15 -4.60 -12.89
C ASN A 735 -3.68 -4.32 -12.57
N ARG A 736 -3.18 -3.16 -13.03
CA ARG A 736 -1.80 -2.70 -12.84
C ARG A 736 -1.84 -1.21 -12.55
N VAL A 737 -1.20 -0.80 -11.47
CA VAL A 737 -1.15 0.61 -11.08
C VAL A 737 0.28 0.99 -10.74
N ARG A 738 0.75 2.11 -11.29
CA ARG A 738 2.04 2.68 -10.94
C ARG A 738 1.94 3.33 -9.56
N PHE A 739 2.83 2.91 -8.67
CA PHE A 739 2.85 3.30 -7.28
C PHE A 739 4.24 3.81 -6.91
N ALA A 740 4.30 4.90 -6.17
CA ALA A 740 5.54 5.51 -5.71
C ALA A 740 5.49 5.77 -4.20
N LEU A 741 6.65 5.72 -3.59
CA LEU A 741 6.87 6.25 -2.26
C LEU A 741 7.28 7.71 -2.34
N LYS A 742 6.99 8.47 -1.29
CA LYS A 742 7.46 9.85 -1.23
C LYS A 742 8.98 9.89 -1.03
N PRO A 743 9.67 10.85 -1.67
CA PRO A 743 11.08 11.08 -1.41
C PRO A 743 11.30 11.43 0.07
N THR A 744 12.43 10.97 0.61
CA THR A 744 12.83 11.27 2.00
C THR A 744 13.17 12.76 2.16
N ARG A 745 13.21 13.23 3.41
CA ARG A 745 13.57 14.63 3.74
C ARG A 745 14.89 15.07 3.09
N ASP A 746 15.86 14.17 2.97
CA ASP A 746 17.18 14.44 2.39
C ASP A 746 17.15 14.56 0.86
N ASN A 747 16.34 13.74 0.19
CA ASN A 747 16.17 13.81 -1.27
C ASN A 747 15.43 15.09 -1.67
N ALA A 748 14.41 15.50 -0.91
CA ALA A 748 13.68 16.74 -1.15
C ALA A 748 14.57 17.99 -0.97
N ILE A 749 15.55 17.94 -0.05
CA ILE A 749 16.53 19.01 0.13
C ILE A 749 17.58 18.99 -1.00
N ALA A 750 18.02 17.81 -1.42
CA ALA A 750 18.95 17.64 -2.53
C ALA A 750 18.37 18.12 -3.88
N ASP A 751 17.10 17.83 -4.17
CA ASP A 751 16.41 18.29 -5.39
C ASP A 751 16.11 19.80 -5.38
N SER A 752 16.15 20.44 -4.21
CA SER A 752 15.95 21.89 -4.05
C SER A 752 17.24 22.72 -4.16
N ARG A 753 18.40 22.06 -4.22
CA ARG A 753 19.73 22.67 -4.38
C ARG A 753 20.28 22.39 -5.77
#